data_AF-A0A6C0EXW4-F1
#
_entry.id   AF-A0A6C0EXW4-F1
#
_cell.length_a   1.000
_cell.length_b   1.000
_cell.length_c   1.000
_cell.angle_alpha   90.00
_cell.angle_beta   90.00
_cell.angle_gamma   90.00
#
_symmetry.space_group_name_H-M   'P 1'
#
loop_
_entity.id
_entity.type
_entity.pdbx_description
1 polymer ?
#
loop_
_entity_poly.entity_id
_entity_poly.type
_entity_poly.pdbx_seq_one_letter_code
_entity_poly.pdbx_strand_id
1 'polypeptide(L)'
;MNSNTKNSNSNSNSNSKSTSNNNSGSTSSSTTSSLVSTSIATVDSIIKKVKESANSNLRVYLIIVIPIIIFLVYILYKYNLGSRTANVISNMTYSSNISLEPIPQCYQTDIKQQYKLCDYYISSSFMTPCVGNQQYDYVSNDMISKVIQSGARYIQIPICELDVSSQAIPVVGTAEYGQRIITSLNTLDIKATLKTIRGNAFKVNNKKINYPLIVHLILNTKNPYTLSVLADNINEVLNDVLIDASHYKTFPLFLEKLCNLSGKIILFATPEYIGTKLEPYIVPTNKLFEIYHFSELGPLVLSSDTIYTNSYNQRLSTKGQSQSNKLFKQKYPSMDYIVSNADTIGNTILNDNDILNNLTCFNKVGVTIVKPNYPADVISKNYDPSESIYYGCQFITMNFQINDDNMKNYIDIFKQSSFRLKPASMRFSETEEPTRDLLSVYESILQVNDNIISDFYYTYNNLLLSFEAYSLPNTYLTQIEQNLRFNLGSKQIRDKVGNVKYKLNVNQCFIPRKSNIGSSDNISINLESAAMPGYFITMSGNGFILQNLANSNKDLMKQSFYIEKPKTADNENGQQGKLFSIRTTDNDQPMFIAFDNKQVKAYADTPQVQAHNNMTFAVNSVKFNVILNIITIFNGILKTMGGNIIGALENNTLDGTNYIALPASTNSSGNGGNNFNILNDQFILKNKDNKTYVINDTETGFLYDKALQPNPNGIFSLKLNNGYYNILNSSGQEMILFNKNLIKFVDQSAIVSNENLFNINITYEIL
;
A
#
# COMPACT_ATOMS: atom_id res chain seq x y z
N MET A 1 16.44 -46.53 -30.32
CA MET A 1 17.33 -47.70 -30.17
C MET A 1 18.75 -47.20 -29.99
N ASN A 2 19.32 -47.47 -28.80
CA ASN A 2 20.73 -47.60 -28.35
C ASN A 2 21.84 -46.70 -28.92
N SER A 3 22.90 -46.27 -28.22
CA SER A 3 23.30 -46.13 -26.80
C SER A 3 24.79 -45.71 -26.78
N ASN A 4 25.20 -44.80 -25.88
CA ASN A 4 26.50 -44.72 -25.13
C ASN A 4 27.86 -44.80 -25.88
N THR A 5 29.00 -44.17 -25.48
CA THR A 5 29.60 -44.06 -24.13
C THR A 5 30.82 -43.09 -24.09
N LYS A 6 31.29 -42.82 -22.86
CA LYS A 6 32.22 -41.85 -22.24
C LYS A 6 33.76 -42.07 -22.35
N ASN A 7 34.48 -41.08 -21.76
CA ASN A 7 35.72 -41.08 -20.93
C ASN A 7 37.03 -40.65 -21.65
N SER A 8 37.96 -39.81 -21.19
CA SER A 8 38.41 -39.12 -19.94
C SER A 8 39.90 -39.45 -19.69
N ASN A 9 40.82 -38.48 -19.62
CA ASN A 9 41.82 -38.27 -18.53
C ASN A 9 43.05 -37.39 -18.88
N SER A 10 43.16 -36.28 -18.13
CA SER A 10 44.25 -35.78 -17.25
C SER A 10 45.76 -35.84 -17.57
N ASN A 11 46.42 -34.76 -17.10
CA ASN A 11 47.79 -34.61 -16.54
C ASN A 11 48.97 -34.46 -17.53
N SER A 12 50.03 -33.69 -17.26
CA SER A 12 50.42 -32.73 -16.21
C SER A 12 51.82 -32.17 -16.53
N ASN A 13 52.10 -30.93 -16.10
CA ASN A 13 53.38 -30.44 -15.55
C ASN A 13 54.70 -30.43 -16.37
N SER A 14 55.27 -29.22 -16.49
CA SER A 14 56.46 -28.72 -15.74
C SER A 14 57.61 -28.08 -16.55
N ASN A 15 57.89 -26.82 -16.19
CA ASN A 15 59.18 -26.19 -15.88
C ASN A 15 60.42 -26.34 -16.80
N SER A 16 60.91 -25.22 -17.35
CA SER A 16 61.91 -24.31 -16.73
C SER A 16 62.96 -23.70 -17.71
N LYS A 17 63.15 -22.38 -17.53
CA LYS A 17 64.38 -21.53 -17.56
C LYS A 17 65.49 -21.75 -18.61
N SER A 18 65.84 -20.66 -19.32
CA SER A 18 67.17 -19.99 -19.28
C SER A 18 67.19 -18.77 -20.24
N THR A 19 67.37 -17.53 -19.76
CA THR A 19 68.59 -16.69 -19.64
C THR A 19 69.24 -16.16 -20.94
N SER A 20 69.20 -14.82 -21.07
CA SER A 20 70.29 -13.88 -21.41
C SER A 20 70.61 -13.48 -22.88
N ASN A 21 70.54 -12.14 -23.06
CA ASN A 21 71.46 -11.23 -23.78
C ASN A 21 71.23 -10.78 -25.23
N ASN A 22 70.83 -9.49 -25.30
CA ASN A 22 71.51 -8.34 -25.92
C ASN A 22 71.63 -8.17 -27.45
N ASN A 23 70.76 -7.27 -27.92
CA ASN A 23 71.04 -5.97 -28.57
C ASN A 23 71.44 -5.82 -30.05
N SER A 24 70.83 -4.74 -30.58
CA SER A 24 71.12 -3.89 -31.75
C SER A 24 70.53 -4.38 -33.08
N GLY A 25 69.84 -3.56 -33.88
CA GLY A 25 69.57 -2.13 -33.79
C GLY A 25 68.40 -1.74 -34.72
N SER A 26 67.80 -0.62 -34.34
CA SER A 26 66.53 -0.02 -34.72
C SER A 26 66.43 0.61 -36.12
N THR A 27 65.20 0.68 -36.64
CA THR A 27 64.52 1.87 -37.20
C THR A 27 63.05 1.47 -37.45
N SER A 28 61.98 2.20 -37.16
CA SER A 28 61.72 3.58 -36.71
C SER A 28 60.20 3.68 -36.40
N SER A 29 59.80 4.31 -35.28
CA SER A 29 58.60 5.18 -35.12
C SER A 29 58.08 5.20 -33.67
N SER A 30 58.10 6.35 -32.99
CA SER A 30 57.03 6.86 -32.10
C SER A 30 57.54 7.96 -31.15
N THR A 31 57.23 9.21 -31.45
CA THR A 31 57.59 10.41 -30.66
C THR A 31 56.49 10.77 -29.64
N THR A 32 56.06 9.79 -28.83
CA THR A 32 54.96 9.99 -27.85
C THR A 32 55.20 9.30 -26.50
N SER A 33 56.43 8.90 -26.19
CA SER A 33 56.80 8.25 -24.92
C SER A 33 57.74 9.05 -24.01
N SER A 34 58.26 10.20 -24.46
CA SER A 34 59.24 11.00 -23.70
C SER A 34 58.61 12.02 -22.73
N LEU A 35 57.39 12.51 -22.99
CA LEU A 35 56.72 13.47 -22.11
C LEU A 35 56.06 12.80 -20.89
N VAL A 36 55.63 11.53 -21.00
CA VAL A 36 55.00 10.77 -19.90
C VAL A 36 56.03 10.13 -18.97
N SER A 37 57.21 9.76 -19.47
CA SER A 37 58.27 9.19 -18.63
C SER A 37 58.93 10.25 -17.74
N THR A 38 58.97 11.51 -18.18
CA THR A 38 59.56 12.62 -17.42
C THR A 38 58.64 13.13 -16.30
N SER A 39 57.31 13.03 -16.48
CA SER A 39 56.32 13.36 -15.45
C SER A 39 56.21 12.27 -14.37
N ILE A 40 56.37 10.99 -14.73
CA ILE A 40 56.40 9.89 -13.76
C ILE A 40 57.69 9.94 -12.93
N ALA A 41 58.85 10.19 -13.56
CA ALA A 41 60.12 10.30 -12.85
C ALA A 41 60.18 11.52 -11.90
N THR A 42 59.53 12.63 -12.25
CA THR A 42 59.42 13.80 -11.35
C THR A 42 58.49 13.49 -10.17
N VAL A 43 57.35 12.84 -10.39
CA VAL A 43 56.44 12.37 -9.31
C VAL A 43 57.15 11.39 -8.38
N ASP A 44 57.89 10.42 -8.90
CA ASP A 44 58.66 9.46 -8.09
C ASP A 44 59.79 10.13 -7.29
N SER A 45 60.46 11.14 -7.86
CA SER A 45 61.48 11.92 -7.14
C SER A 45 60.89 12.76 -6.01
N ILE A 46 59.67 13.29 -6.19
CA ILE A 46 58.92 14.03 -5.18
C ILE A 46 58.45 13.07 -4.08
N ILE A 47 57.93 11.89 -4.45
CA ILE A 47 57.53 10.84 -3.50
C ILE A 47 58.72 10.37 -2.65
N LYS A 48 59.91 10.23 -3.23
CA LYS A 48 61.14 9.84 -2.50
C LYS A 48 61.57 10.92 -1.50
N LYS A 49 61.58 12.20 -1.92
CA LYS A 49 61.90 13.34 -1.05
C LYS A 49 60.92 13.50 0.10
N VAL A 50 59.62 13.29 -0.15
CA VAL A 50 58.57 13.32 0.90
C VAL A 50 58.71 12.14 1.86
N LYS A 51 59.11 10.96 1.38
CA LYS A 51 59.37 9.78 2.24
C LYS A 51 60.55 9.98 3.18
N GLU A 52 61.60 10.67 2.73
CA GLU A 52 62.83 10.90 3.51
C GLU A 52 62.72 12.08 4.48
N SER A 53 61.86 13.07 4.22
CA SER A 53 61.67 14.24 5.10
C SER A 53 60.48 14.14 6.07
N ALA A 54 59.66 13.09 5.98
CA ALA A 54 58.45 12.95 6.79
C ALA A 54 58.72 12.23 8.12
N ASN A 55 58.66 13.00 9.23
CA ASN A 55 58.65 12.45 10.59
C ASN A 55 57.46 11.47 10.75
N SER A 56 57.54 10.47 11.65
CA SER A 56 56.56 9.38 11.77
C SER A 56 55.10 9.86 11.84
N ASN A 57 54.87 10.99 12.51
CA ASN A 57 53.57 11.64 12.61
C ASN A 57 53.05 12.17 11.25
N LEU A 58 53.92 12.74 10.40
CA LEU A 58 53.54 13.24 9.07
C LEU A 58 53.07 12.11 8.15
N ARG A 59 53.66 10.91 8.27
CA ARG A 59 53.21 9.72 7.51
C ARG A 59 51.81 9.27 7.92
N VAL A 60 51.47 9.34 9.21
CA VAL A 60 50.12 9.03 9.73
C VAL A 60 49.10 10.06 9.22
N TYR A 61 49.44 11.35 9.23
CA TYR A 61 48.59 12.40 8.66
C TYR A 61 48.32 12.19 7.15
N LEU A 62 49.35 11.84 6.37
CA LEU A 62 49.18 11.64 4.92
C LEU A 62 48.36 10.39 4.56
N ILE A 63 48.42 9.31 5.35
CA ILE A 63 47.71 8.05 5.05
C ILE A 63 46.28 8.05 5.58
N ILE A 64 46.01 8.70 6.72
CA ILE A 64 44.69 8.67 7.36
C ILE A 64 43.91 9.97 7.11
N VAL A 65 44.56 11.13 7.29
CA VAL A 65 43.84 12.42 7.27
C VAL A 65 43.55 12.87 5.84
N ILE A 66 44.43 12.62 4.86
CA ILE A 66 44.13 12.97 3.46
C ILE A 66 42.91 12.23 2.92
N PRO A 67 42.75 10.89 3.04
CA PRO A 67 41.54 10.22 2.59
C PRO A 67 40.28 10.71 3.30
N ILE A 68 40.36 11.03 4.59
CA ILE A 68 39.24 11.61 5.34
C ILE A 68 38.90 13.00 4.79
N ILE A 69 39.89 13.85 4.52
CA ILE A 69 39.67 15.18 3.91
C ILE A 69 39.09 15.03 2.50
N ILE A 70 39.60 14.12 1.66
CA ILE A 70 39.05 13.85 0.33
C ILE A 70 37.60 13.38 0.43
N PHE A 71 37.31 12.49 1.38
CA PHE A 71 35.96 12.02 1.66
C PHE A 71 35.03 13.15 2.13
N LEU A 72 35.49 14.02 3.03
CA LEU A 72 34.74 15.19 3.48
C LEU A 72 34.52 16.20 2.36
N VAL A 73 35.53 16.48 1.53
CA VAL A 73 35.41 17.36 0.35
C VAL A 73 34.42 16.75 -0.66
N TYR A 74 34.46 15.43 -0.86
CA TYR A 74 33.49 14.72 -1.69
C TYR A 74 32.07 14.83 -1.12
N ILE A 75 31.88 14.66 0.19
CA ILE A 75 30.58 14.89 0.86
C ILE A 75 30.14 16.33 0.65
N LEU A 76 30.99 17.33 0.93
CA LEU A 76 30.66 18.74 0.76
C LEU A 76 30.29 19.07 -0.70
N TYR A 77 31.01 18.50 -1.66
CA TYR A 77 30.69 18.64 -3.08
C TYR A 77 29.34 17.99 -3.43
N LYS A 78 29.09 16.76 -2.96
CA LYS A 78 27.85 16.03 -3.21
C LYS A 78 26.63 16.70 -2.59
N TYR A 79 26.79 17.30 -1.41
CA TYR A 79 25.75 18.00 -0.67
C TYR A 79 25.70 19.49 -0.96
N ASN A 80 26.54 20.02 -1.85
CA ASN A 80 26.39 21.39 -2.34
C ASN A 80 25.05 21.54 -3.10
N LEU A 81 24.37 22.68 -2.93
CA LEU A 81 23.08 22.99 -3.56
C LEU A 81 23.05 22.63 -5.05
N GLY A 82 24.06 23.06 -5.82
CA GLY A 82 24.11 22.86 -7.27
C GLY A 82 24.20 21.37 -7.64
N SER A 83 25.18 20.66 -7.06
CA SER A 83 25.39 19.23 -7.29
C SER A 83 24.19 18.39 -6.86
N ARG A 84 23.62 18.71 -5.68
CA ARG A 84 22.47 17.98 -5.13
C ARG A 84 21.24 18.17 -6.01
N THR A 85 20.92 19.42 -6.39
CA THR A 85 19.79 19.74 -7.26
C THR A 85 19.93 19.06 -8.62
N ALA A 86 21.11 19.15 -9.24
CA ALA A 86 21.36 18.52 -10.54
C ALA A 86 21.17 16.99 -10.49
N ASN A 87 21.70 16.33 -9.45
CA ASN A 87 21.58 14.89 -9.26
C ASN A 87 20.12 14.44 -9.05
N VAL A 88 19.35 15.17 -8.24
CA VAL A 88 17.92 14.85 -8.02
C VAL A 88 17.14 15.02 -9.33
N ILE A 89 17.32 16.16 -10.01
CA ILE A 89 16.63 16.44 -11.28
C ILE A 89 16.99 15.41 -12.36
N SER A 90 18.25 14.97 -12.45
CA SER A 90 18.65 13.92 -13.40
C SER A 90 18.02 12.57 -13.09
N ASN A 91 17.75 12.29 -11.81
CA ASN A 91 17.09 11.06 -11.37
C ASN A 91 15.56 11.08 -11.55
N MET A 92 14.95 12.24 -11.83
CA MET A 92 13.51 12.35 -12.17
C MET A 92 13.24 11.93 -13.63
N THR A 93 13.59 10.69 -13.96
CA THR A 93 13.54 10.13 -15.32
C THR A 93 12.13 10.03 -15.88
N TYR A 94 11.10 9.96 -15.04
CA TYR A 94 9.70 9.85 -15.46
C TYR A 94 9.19 11.09 -16.23
N SER A 95 9.87 12.24 -16.12
CA SER A 95 9.51 13.47 -16.83
C SER A 95 9.56 13.34 -18.37
N SER A 96 10.35 12.42 -18.91
CA SER A 96 10.39 12.13 -20.35
C SER A 96 9.19 11.33 -20.85
N ASN A 97 8.48 10.66 -19.96
CA ASN A 97 7.35 9.77 -20.30
C ASN A 97 6.03 10.53 -20.37
N ILE A 98 6.06 11.85 -20.19
CA ILE A 98 4.88 12.71 -20.12
C ILE A 98 4.61 13.31 -21.50
N SER A 99 3.45 12.97 -22.06
CA SER A 99 2.94 13.50 -23.32
C SER A 99 1.55 14.08 -23.10
N LEU A 100 1.52 15.32 -22.60
CA LEU A 100 0.25 16.00 -22.30
C LEU A 100 -0.42 16.54 -23.56
N GLU A 101 -1.74 16.38 -23.62
CA GLU A 101 -2.59 17.04 -24.60
C GLU A 101 -3.28 18.27 -24.03
N PRO A 102 -3.43 19.38 -24.79
CA PRO A 102 -4.17 20.55 -24.32
C PRO A 102 -5.63 20.23 -23.98
N ILE A 103 -6.20 20.98 -23.02
CA ILE A 103 -7.64 20.94 -22.75
C ILE A 103 -8.39 21.60 -23.91
N PRO A 104 -9.45 20.98 -24.46
CA PRO A 104 -10.34 21.64 -25.40
C PRO A 104 -10.95 22.93 -24.81
N GLN A 105 -11.13 23.95 -25.64
CA GLN A 105 -11.85 25.16 -25.24
C GLN A 105 -13.34 24.84 -25.05
N CYS A 106 -14.04 25.60 -24.20
CA CYS A 106 -15.45 25.31 -23.89
C CYS A 106 -16.33 25.26 -25.15
N TYR A 107 -16.11 26.14 -26.12
CA TYR A 107 -16.89 26.17 -27.36
C TYR A 107 -16.62 24.98 -28.29
N GLN A 108 -15.55 24.21 -28.06
CA GLN A 108 -15.18 23.03 -28.86
C GLN A 108 -15.80 21.75 -28.32
N THR A 109 -16.36 21.78 -27.11
CA THR A 109 -16.95 20.63 -26.44
C THR A 109 -18.46 20.82 -26.26
N ASP A 110 -19.20 19.74 -26.41
CA ASP A 110 -20.62 19.70 -26.06
C ASP A 110 -20.78 20.15 -24.60
N ILE A 111 -21.83 20.94 -24.32
CA ILE A 111 -22.21 21.38 -22.99
C ILE A 111 -22.24 20.22 -21.99
N LYS A 112 -22.66 19.03 -22.43
CA LYS A 112 -22.70 17.80 -21.62
C LYS A 112 -21.33 17.24 -21.23
N GLN A 113 -20.28 17.61 -21.96
CA GLN A 113 -18.89 17.17 -21.75
C GLN A 113 -18.04 18.25 -21.07
N GLN A 114 -18.62 19.39 -20.73
CA GLN A 114 -17.96 20.46 -19.97
C GLN A 114 -18.02 20.16 -18.47
N TYR A 115 -17.11 19.30 -18.00
CA TYR A 115 -17.06 18.88 -16.59
C TYR A 115 -16.40 19.92 -15.67
N LYS A 116 -16.74 19.85 -14.38
CA LYS A 116 -16.31 20.78 -13.33
C LYS A 116 -14.92 20.43 -12.81
N LEU A 117 -14.24 21.37 -12.15
CA LEU A 117 -12.91 21.12 -11.58
C LEU A 117 -12.90 19.93 -10.61
N CYS A 118 -13.92 19.81 -9.75
CA CYS A 118 -14.06 18.70 -8.80
C CYS A 118 -14.29 17.34 -9.48
N ASP A 119 -14.61 17.30 -10.78
CA ASP A 119 -14.84 16.07 -11.55
C ASP A 119 -13.51 15.42 -12.03
N TYR A 120 -12.34 16.01 -11.74
CA TYR A 120 -11.03 15.52 -12.19
C TYR A 120 -10.10 15.13 -11.04
N TYR A 121 -9.32 14.07 -11.23
CA TYR A 121 -8.06 13.88 -10.53
C TYR A 121 -7.00 14.83 -11.12
N ILE A 122 -6.17 15.42 -10.26
CA ILE A 122 -5.25 16.49 -10.61
C ILE A 122 -3.83 16.11 -10.16
N SER A 123 -2.89 16.16 -11.09
CA SER A 123 -1.47 15.98 -10.76
C SER A 123 -1.00 17.11 -9.84
N SER A 124 -0.47 16.77 -8.67
CA SER A 124 -0.31 17.63 -7.52
C SER A 124 1.01 17.35 -6.82
N SER A 125 1.79 18.39 -6.52
CA SER A 125 3.07 18.31 -5.81
C SER A 125 2.94 18.86 -4.40
N PHE A 126 3.48 18.10 -3.44
CA PHE A 126 3.65 18.51 -2.06
C PHE A 126 5.00 19.20 -1.88
N MET A 127 5.04 20.32 -1.13
CA MET A 127 6.25 21.11 -0.85
C MET A 127 7.20 21.23 -2.05
N THR A 128 6.67 21.75 -3.15
CA THR A 128 7.27 21.75 -4.48
C THR A 128 8.72 22.25 -4.60
N PRO A 129 9.20 23.27 -3.85
CA PRO A 129 10.58 23.70 -3.99
C PRO A 129 11.62 22.73 -3.39
N CYS A 130 11.22 21.74 -2.58
CA CYS A 130 12.13 20.82 -1.92
C CYS A 130 12.95 19.98 -2.90
N VAL A 131 14.28 20.00 -2.72
CA VAL A 131 15.21 19.14 -3.48
C VAL A 131 15.30 17.73 -2.88
N GLY A 132 15.07 17.58 -1.58
CA GLY A 132 15.16 16.29 -0.89
C GLY A 132 14.15 16.18 0.24
N ASN A 133 14.65 16.15 1.47
CA ASN A 133 13.85 16.07 2.69
C ASN A 133 12.99 17.34 2.90
N GLN A 134 11.90 17.21 3.66
CA GLN A 134 11.00 18.33 3.97
C GLN A 134 11.67 19.39 4.86
N GLN A 135 12.59 18.94 5.72
CA GLN A 135 13.36 19.79 6.62
C GLN A 135 14.86 19.50 6.45
N TYR A 136 15.69 20.49 6.76
CA TYR A 136 17.16 20.40 6.73
C TYR A 136 17.72 20.02 5.37
N ASP A 137 17.06 20.48 4.31
CA ASP A 137 17.45 20.28 2.92
C ASP A 137 17.33 21.59 2.13
N TYR A 138 17.71 21.56 0.86
CA TYR A 138 17.68 22.70 -0.01
C TYR A 138 16.33 22.89 -0.71
N VAL A 139 16.03 24.14 -1.02
CA VAL A 139 14.95 24.57 -1.91
C VAL A 139 15.53 25.12 -3.21
N SER A 140 14.83 24.92 -4.34
CA SER A 140 15.33 25.35 -5.67
C SER A 140 14.23 25.78 -6.65
N ASN A 141 14.49 26.85 -7.41
CA ASN A 141 13.68 27.25 -8.56
C ASN A 141 13.72 26.19 -9.69
N ASP A 142 14.85 25.51 -9.86
CA ASP A 142 14.98 24.46 -10.86
C ASP A 142 14.09 23.26 -10.53
N MET A 143 13.90 22.97 -9.24
CA MET A 143 12.93 21.96 -8.81
C MET A 143 11.50 22.39 -9.12
N ILE A 144 11.10 23.62 -8.81
CA ILE A 144 9.77 24.14 -9.17
C ILE A 144 9.53 24.02 -10.68
N SER A 145 10.50 24.47 -11.47
CA SER A 145 10.47 24.35 -12.93
C SER A 145 10.29 22.89 -13.35
N LYS A 146 11.15 21.98 -12.85
CA LYS A 146 11.13 20.56 -13.21
C LYS A 146 9.81 19.88 -12.83
N VAL A 147 9.23 20.20 -11.67
CA VAL A 147 7.96 19.64 -11.21
C VAL A 147 6.79 20.07 -12.11
N ILE A 148 6.71 21.36 -12.47
CA ILE A 148 5.68 21.87 -13.39
C ILE A 148 5.85 21.27 -14.79
N GLN A 149 7.10 21.16 -15.26
CA GLN A 149 7.46 20.48 -16.51
C GLN A 149 7.12 18.97 -16.45
N SER A 150 7.11 18.38 -15.26
CA SER A 150 6.70 16.99 -15.03
C SER A 150 5.18 16.83 -14.82
N GLY A 151 4.38 17.80 -15.29
CA GLY A 151 2.93 17.67 -15.36
C GLY A 151 2.14 18.08 -14.12
N ALA A 152 2.78 18.49 -13.03
CA ALA A 152 2.06 18.96 -11.84
C ALA A 152 1.26 20.25 -12.13
N ARG A 153 -0.01 20.27 -11.73
CA ARG A 153 -0.95 21.39 -11.89
C ARG A 153 -1.56 21.89 -10.58
N TYR A 154 -1.20 21.25 -9.48
CA TYR A 154 -1.26 21.83 -8.16
C TYR A 154 0.16 21.82 -7.56
N ILE A 155 0.61 22.95 -7.03
CA ILE A 155 1.93 23.07 -6.39
C ILE A 155 1.81 23.81 -5.05
N GLN A 156 2.69 23.49 -4.10
CA GLN A 156 2.76 24.14 -2.80
C GLN A 156 4.03 24.98 -2.68
N ILE A 157 3.85 26.26 -2.35
CA ILE A 157 4.94 27.22 -2.19
C ILE A 157 4.89 27.77 -0.76
N PRO A 158 5.80 27.34 0.13
CA PRO A 158 5.88 27.86 1.48
C PRO A 158 6.51 29.25 1.51
N ILE A 159 5.84 30.18 2.17
CA ILE A 159 6.24 31.57 2.32
C ILE A 159 6.66 31.81 3.77
N CYS A 160 7.89 32.27 3.94
CA CYS A 160 8.47 32.60 5.23
C CYS A 160 8.95 34.06 5.26
N GLU A 161 9.21 34.56 6.46
CA GLU A 161 9.93 35.81 6.69
C GLU A 161 11.44 35.56 6.57
N LEU A 162 12.18 36.43 5.88
CA LEU A 162 13.65 36.30 5.79
C LEU A 162 14.33 36.45 7.16
N ASP A 163 13.78 37.31 8.00
CA ASP A 163 14.31 37.64 9.33
C ASP A 163 13.16 37.95 10.30
N VAL A 164 13.49 38.24 11.56
CA VAL A 164 12.49 38.46 12.61
C VAL A 164 11.94 39.90 12.66
N SER A 165 12.38 40.79 11.77
CA SER A 165 12.04 42.21 11.80
C SER A 165 10.59 42.48 11.38
N SER A 166 10.06 43.64 11.78
CA SER A 166 8.73 44.08 11.33
C SER A 166 8.65 44.37 9.84
N GLN A 167 9.80 44.61 9.18
CA GLN A 167 9.92 44.87 7.75
C GLN A 167 10.55 43.68 7.00
N ALA A 168 10.43 42.47 7.54
CA ALA A 168 10.96 41.27 6.93
C ALA A 168 10.36 41.06 5.53
N ILE A 169 11.21 40.83 4.53
CA ILE A 169 10.76 40.52 3.17
C ILE A 169 10.31 39.06 3.06
N PRO A 170 9.33 38.75 2.19
CA PRO A 170 8.89 37.37 1.98
C PRO A 170 9.94 36.60 1.19
N VAL A 171 10.17 35.35 1.58
CA VAL A 171 11.05 34.39 0.90
C VAL A 171 10.40 33.02 0.82
N VAL A 172 10.82 32.21 -0.14
CA VAL A 172 10.43 30.79 -0.19
C VAL A 172 11.44 29.97 0.60
N GLY A 173 10.95 29.21 1.58
CA GLY A 173 11.74 28.32 2.42
C GLY A 173 10.80 27.38 3.18
N THR A 174 11.29 26.20 3.57
CA THR A 174 10.49 25.28 4.37
C THR A 174 10.53 25.69 5.84
N ALA A 175 9.42 25.50 6.53
CA ALA A 175 9.25 25.73 7.96
C ALA A 175 8.14 24.81 8.46
N GLU A 176 8.15 24.51 9.76
CA GLU A 176 6.98 23.90 10.38
C GLU A 176 5.83 24.91 10.36
N TYR A 177 4.63 24.48 9.95
CA TYR A 177 3.51 25.39 9.77
C TYR A 177 3.17 26.14 11.07
N GLY A 178 3.05 27.47 10.98
CA GLY A 178 2.81 28.36 12.11
C GLY A 178 4.06 28.73 12.92
N GLN A 179 5.22 28.14 12.61
CA GLN A 179 6.50 28.56 13.17
C GLN A 179 7.22 29.55 12.25
N ARG A 180 7.96 30.49 12.86
CA ARG A 180 8.75 31.49 12.13
C ARG A 180 10.13 30.97 11.68
N ILE A 181 10.52 29.78 12.12
CA ILE A 181 11.87 29.26 11.91
C ILE A 181 11.94 28.52 10.57
N ILE A 182 12.80 29.03 9.68
CA ILE A 182 13.12 28.36 8.41
C ILE A 182 13.99 27.12 8.71
N THR A 183 13.57 25.97 8.20
CA THR A 183 14.25 24.69 8.33
C THR A 183 14.99 24.27 7.06
N SER A 184 14.77 24.94 5.92
CA SER A 184 15.58 24.75 4.72
C SER A 184 16.97 25.38 4.86
N LEU A 185 17.96 24.76 4.20
CA LEU A 185 19.36 25.21 4.23
C LEU A 185 19.62 26.50 3.44
N ASN A 186 18.66 26.90 2.62
CA ASN A 186 18.66 28.15 1.86
C ASN A 186 17.23 28.69 1.73
N THR A 187 17.10 29.87 1.13
CA THR A 187 15.82 30.49 0.77
C THR A 187 15.85 30.94 -0.70
N LEU A 188 14.67 31.17 -1.28
CA LEU A 188 14.53 31.71 -2.64
C LEU A 188 13.85 33.07 -2.62
N ASP A 189 14.29 33.94 -3.52
CA ASP A 189 13.62 35.21 -3.81
C ASP A 189 12.23 34.96 -4.40
N ILE A 190 11.23 35.68 -3.87
CA ILE A 190 9.83 35.53 -4.26
C ILE A 190 9.62 35.93 -5.71
N LYS A 191 10.21 37.04 -6.16
CA LYS A 191 10.02 37.54 -7.52
C LYS A 191 10.60 36.56 -8.55
N ALA A 192 11.78 36.02 -8.28
CA ALA A 192 12.41 34.97 -9.09
C ALA A 192 11.56 33.68 -9.11
N THR A 193 10.99 33.30 -7.95
CA THR A 193 10.13 32.12 -7.84
C THR A 193 8.85 32.30 -8.66
N LEU A 194 8.15 33.44 -8.53
CA LEU A 194 6.94 33.73 -9.30
C LEU A 194 7.22 33.80 -10.80
N LYS A 195 8.37 34.37 -11.21
CA LYS A 195 8.82 34.34 -12.61
C LYS A 195 9.06 32.92 -13.12
N THR A 196 9.64 32.06 -12.28
CA THR A 196 9.84 30.64 -12.60
C THR A 196 8.52 29.90 -12.77
N ILE A 197 7.55 30.13 -11.88
CA ILE A 197 6.19 29.58 -11.97
C ILE A 197 5.52 30.05 -13.27
N ARG A 198 5.43 31.37 -13.49
CA ARG A 198 4.84 31.97 -14.70
C ARG A 198 5.46 31.41 -15.97
N GLY A 199 6.79 31.34 -16.00
CA GLY A 199 7.56 30.88 -17.15
C GLY A 199 7.29 29.42 -17.51
N ASN A 200 6.79 28.61 -16.58
CA ASN A 200 6.55 27.18 -16.77
C ASN A 200 5.07 26.76 -16.74
N ALA A 201 4.16 27.60 -16.24
CA ALA A 201 2.76 27.25 -15.99
C ALA A 201 2.03 26.65 -17.19
N PHE A 202 2.31 27.16 -18.40
CA PHE A 202 1.57 26.81 -19.62
C PHE A 202 2.46 26.19 -20.71
N LYS A 203 3.55 25.53 -20.29
CA LYS A 203 4.43 24.78 -21.20
C LYS A 203 4.93 23.49 -20.53
N VAL A 204 4.98 22.40 -21.29
CA VAL A 204 5.62 21.14 -20.89
C VAL A 204 6.49 20.65 -22.03
N ASN A 205 7.77 20.37 -21.78
CA ASN A 205 8.71 19.87 -22.79
C ASN A 205 8.70 20.72 -24.07
N ASN A 206 8.66 22.05 -23.92
CA ASN A 206 8.53 23.05 -24.99
C ASN A 206 7.23 23.00 -25.81
N LYS A 207 6.28 22.11 -25.50
CA LYS A 207 4.91 22.11 -26.04
C LYS A 207 4.04 23.09 -25.23
N LYS A 208 3.37 24.02 -25.92
CA LYS A 208 2.38 24.90 -25.28
C LYS A 208 1.17 24.08 -24.82
N ILE A 209 0.76 24.31 -23.59
CA ILE A 209 -0.43 23.71 -22.99
C ILE A 209 -1.28 24.82 -22.37
N ASN A 210 -2.50 24.48 -21.94
CA ASN A 210 -3.47 25.45 -21.41
C ASN A 210 -4.16 24.94 -20.14
N TYR A 211 -3.55 23.99 -19.45
CA TYR A 211 -4.02 23.54 -18.14
C TYR A 211 -3.97 24.69 -17.13
N PRO A 212 -4.99 24.87 -16.26
CA PRO A 212 -4.86 25.76 -15.12
C PRO A 212 -3.72 25.30 -14.21
N LEU A 213 -3.02 26.26 -13.60
CA LEU A 213 -2.05 26.00 -12.54
C LEU A 213 -2.57 26.53 -11.21
N ILE A 214 -2.75 25.64 -10.26
CA ILE A 214 -3.18 25.95 -8.90
C ILE A 214 -1.93 26.04 -8.02
N VAL A 215 -1.73 27.20 -7.40
CA VAL A 215 -0.60 27.48 -6.51
C VAL A 215 -1.14 27.69 -5.11
N HIS A 216 -0.79 26.79 -4.20
CA HIS A 216 -1.14 26.91 -2.79
C HIS A 216 0.03 27.55 -2.02
N LEU A 217 -0.17 28.79 -1.58
CA LEU A 217 0.75 29.54 -0.76
C LEU A 217 0.60 29.11 0.70
N ILE A 218 1.61 28.45 1.26
CA ILE A 218 1.62 28.10 2.69
C ILE A 218 2.23 29.28 3.45
N LEU A 219 1.40 30.14 4.02
CA LEU A 219 1.83 31.36 4.70
C LEU A 219 2.25 31.04 6.14
N ASN A 220 3.56 31.00 6.40
CA ASN A 220 4.12 30.83 7.74
C ASN A 220 4.31 32.17 8.48
N THR A 221 3.55 33.19 8.07
CA THR A 221 3.67 34.56 8.57
C THR A 221 2.33 35.25 8.64
N LYS A 222 2.15 36.08 9.67
CA LYS A 222 1.04 37.03 9.81
C LYS A 222 1.52 38.48 9.70
N ASN A 223 2.78 38.71 9.33
CA ASN A 223 3.35 40.05 9.24
C ASN A 223 2.70 40.82 8.08
N PRO A 224 1.96 41.92 8.35
CA PRO A 224 1.27 42.68 7.32
C PRO A 224 2.20 43.26 6.24
N TYR A 225 3.42 43.66 6.62
CA TYR A 225 4.41 44.18 5.67
C TYR A 225 4.85 43.09 4.70
N THR A 226 5.24 41.93 5.23
CA THR A 226 5.67 40.77 4.43
C THR A 226 4.59 40.34 3.43
N LEU A 227 3.32 40.27 3.90
CA LEU A 227 2.19 39.92 3.05
C LEU A 227 1.85 41.01 2.02
N SER A 228 2.03 42.28 2.35
CA SER A 228 1.89 43.38 1.38
C SER A 228 2.94 43.30 0.28
N VAL A 229 4.21 43.06 0.63
CA VAL A 229 5.29 42.89 -0.35
C VAL A 229 5.04 41.66 -1.23
N LEU A 230 4.53 40.57 -0.67
CA LEU A 230 4.14 39.40 -1.45
C LEU A 230 3.03 39.75 -2.46
N ALA A 231 2.00 40.47 -2.03
CA ALA A 231 0.91 40.91 -2.91
C ALA A 231 1.42 41.80 -4.06
N ASP A 232 2.36 42.71 -3.78
CA ASP A 232 2.99 43.56 -4.80
C ASP A 232 3.77 42.74 -5.83
N ASN A 233 4.53 41.74 -5.38
CA ASN A 233 5.24 40.83 -6.29
C ASN A 233 4.31 39.96 -7.12
N ILE A 234 3.20 39.47 -6.55
CA ILE A 234 2.18 38.71 -7.27
C ILE A 234 1.53 39.59 -8.34
N ASN A 235 1.15 40.81 -7.99
CA ASN A 235 0.56 41.76 -8.92
C ASN A 235 1.52 42.11 -10.07
N GLU A 236 2.78 42.36 -9.76
CA GLU A 236 3.78 42.70 -10.78
C GLU A 236 4.04 41.53 -11.74
N VAL A 237 4.08 40.29 -11.23
CA VAL A 237 4.53 39.13 -12.02
C VAL A 237 3.38 38.34 -12.64
N LEU A 238 2.23 38.21 -11.98
CA LEU A 238 1.18 37.25 -12.36
C LEU A 238 -0.15 37.88 -12.80
N ASN A 239 -0.38 39.19 -12.61
CA ASN A 239 -1.71 39.81 -12.73
C ASN A 239 -2.50 39.46 -14.02
N ASP A 240 -1.86 39.44 -15.18
CA ASP A 240 -2.53 39.14 -16.47
C ASP A 240 -2.90 37.65 -16.68
N VAL A 241 -2.23 36.74 -15.97
CA VAL A 241 -2.50 35.30 -16.02
C VAL A 241 -3.30 34.80 -14.81
N LEU A 242 -3.47 35.62 -13.78
CA LEU A 242 -4.31 35.29 -12.65
C LEU A 242 -5.78 35.17 -13.05
N ILE A 243 -6.47 34.33 -12.29
CA ILE A 243 -7.92 34.28 -12.31
C ILE A 243 -8.50 35.45 -11.50
N ASP A 244 -9.66 35.94 -11.91
CA ASP A 244 -10.40 36.92 -11.11
C ASP A 244 -10.99 36.23 -9.87
N ALA A 245 -10.34 36.41 -8.71
CA ALA A 245 -10.75 35.80 -7.46
C ALA A 245 -12.07 36.36 -6.92
N SER A 246 -12.50 37.56 -7.36
CA SER A 246 -13.72 38.20 -6.85
C SER A 246 -14.99 37.41 -7.20
N HIS A 247 -15.02 36.82 -8.40
CA HIS A 247 -16.10 35.94 -8.86
C HIS A 247 -16.31 34.74 -7.92
N TYR A 248 -15.23 34.21 -7.35
CA TYR A 248 -15.28 33.00 -6.53
C TYR A 248 -15.57 33.25 -5.05
N LYS A 249 -15.85 34.50 -4.66
CA LYS A 249 -16.39 34.82 -3.34
C LYS A 249 -17.84 34.36 -3.18
N THR A 250 -18.59 34.29 -4.28
CA THR A 250 -20.00 33.90 -4.29
C THR A 250 -20.25 32.56 -5.00
N PHE A 251 -19.27 32.08 -5.79
CA PHE A 251 -19.35 30.80 -6.48
C PHE A 251 -18.14 29.91 -6.14
N PRO A 252 -18.33 28.68 -5.66
CA PRO A 252 -17.21 27.79 -5.35
C PRO A 252 -16.40 27.43 -6.61
N LEU A 253 -15.12 27.82 -6.68
CA LEU A 253 -14.24 27.54 -7.83
C LEU A 253 -14.24 26.05 -8.22
N PHE A 254 -14.34 25.15 -7.24
CA PHE A 254 -14.32 23.70 -7.49
C PHE A 254 -15.49 23.20 -8.33
N LEU A 255 -16.59 23.96 -8.36
CA LEU A 255 -17.77 23.68 -9.19
C LEU A 255 -17.71 24.35 -10.56
N GLU A 256 -16.67 25.14 -10.85
CA GLU A 256 -16.47 25.79 -12.14
C GLU A 256 -16.04 24.77 -13.20
N LYS A 257 -16.50 24.96 -14.43
CA LYS A 257 -16.10 24.15 -15.58
C LYS A 257 -14.61 24.29 -15.83
N LEU A 258 -13.90 23.17 -15.96
CA LEU A 258 -12.44 23.17 -16.14
C LEU A 258 -11.99 24.01 -17.34
N CYS A 259 -12.78 24.03 -18.43
CA CYS A 259 -12.45 24.78 -19.64
C CYS A 259 -12.49 26.31 -19.42
N ASN A 260 -13.24 26.83 -18.44
CA ASN A 260 -13.25 28.25 -18.07
C ASN A 260 -11.99 28.66 -17.29
N LEU A 261 -11.30 27.69 -16.69
CA LEU A 261 -10.06 27.88 -15.93
C LEU A 261 -8.81 27.78 -16.81
N SER A 262 -8.97 27.45 -18.09
CA SER A 262 -7.88 27.18 -19.01
C SER A 262 -6.94 28.38 -19.15
N GLY A 263 -5.63 28.15 -19.04
CA GLY A 263 -4.61 29.18 -19.20
C GLY A 263 -4.54 30.19 -18.05
N LYS A 264 -5.13 29.88 -16.89
CA LYS A 264 -5.12 30.73 -15.69
C LYS A 264 -4.29 30.14 -14.55
N ILE A 265 -3.71 31.04 -13.75
CA ILE A 265 -3.10 30.72 -12.47
C ILE A 265 -4.10 31.04 -11.37
N ILE A 266 -4.30 30.08 -10.48
CA ILE A 266 -5.26 30.14 -9.37
C ILE A 266 -4.45 30.11 -8.09
N LEU A 267 -4.66 31.08 -7.21
CA LEU A 267 -3.95 31.13 -5.92
C LEU A 267 -4.87 30.70 -4.79
N PHE A 268 -4.42 29.71 -4.03
CA PHE A 268 -4.92 29.39 -2.69
C PHE A 268 -3.91 29.82 -1.65
N ALA A 269 -4.35 30.09 -0.43
CA ALA A 269 -3.45 30.34 0.68
C ALA A 269 -4.02 29.81 2.00
N THR A 270 -3.15 29.51 2.94
CA THR A 270 -3.51 29.34 4.35
C THR A 270 -4.08 30.67 4.91
N PRO A 271 -4.91 30.68 5.96
CA PRO A 271 -5.83 31.78 6.28
C PRO A 271 -5.18 33.11 6.71
N GLU A 272 -3.86 33.19 6.81
CA GLU A 272 -3.13 34.39 7.25
C GLU A 272 -3.29 35.61 6.32
N TYR A 273 -3.81 35.43 5.10
CA TYR A 273 -4.03 36.53 4.15
C TYR A 273 -5.26 37.40 4.45
N ILE A 274 -6.20 36.94 5.29
CA ILE A 274 -7.48 37.60 5.50
C ILE A 274 -7.27 39.00 6.10
N GLY A 275 -7.88 40.02 5.50
CA GLY A 275 -7.74 41.41 5.91
C GLY A 275 -6.45 42.08 5.43
N THR A 276 -5.67 41.43 4.56
CA THR A 276 -4.41 41.96 4.04
C THR A 276 -4.50 42.35 2.56
N LYS A 277 -3.48 43.05 2.05
CA LYS A 277 -3.36 43.39 0.62
C LYS A 277 -3.31 42.16 -0.31
N LEU A 278 -3.04 40.97 0.25
CA LEU A 278 -3.01 39.72 -0.50
C LEU A 278 -4.41 39.17 -0.82
N GLU A 279 -5.41 39.48 0.01
CA GLU A 279 -6.77 38.92 -0.07
C GLU A 279 -7.43 39.01 -1.46
N PRO A 280 -7.33 40.12 -2.23
CA PRO A 280 -7.95 40.21 -3.55
C PRO A 280 -7.41 39.21 -4.58
N TYR A 281 -6.23 38.62 -4.34
CA TYR A 281 -5.60 37.68 -5.27
C TYR A 281 -5.86 36.22 -4.92
N ILE A 282 -6.40 35.93 -3.72
CA ILE A 282 -6.60 34.57 -3.23
C ILE A 282 -8.04 34.12 -3.46
N VAL A 283 -8.21 32.95 -4.08
CA VAL A 283 -9.52 32.30 -4.18
C VAL A 283 -9.88 31.74 -2.81
N PRO A 284 -11.03 32.12 -2.22
CA PRO A 284 -11.41 31.63 -0.91
C PRO A 284 -11.78 30.14 -0.97
N THR A 285 -11.44 29.42 0.09
CA THR A 285 -11.91 28.05 0.32
C THR A 285 -13.15 28.08 1.20
N ASN A 286 -14.16 27.25 0.88
CA ASN A 286 -15.37 27.06 1.69
C ASN A 286 -15.45 25.62 2.20
N LYS A 287 -16.61 25.19 2.70
CA LYS A 287 -16.80 23.81 3.21
C LYS A 287 -16.83 22.74 2.13
N LEU A 288 -16.65 23.07 0.85
CA LEU A 288 -16.41 22.12 -0.23
C LEU A 288 -14.90 21.86 -0.47
N PHE A 289 -14.05 22.21 0.50
CA PHE A 289 -12.61 22.02 0.42
C PHE A 289 -12.10 21.37 1.71
N GLU A 290 -11.47 20.20 1.57
CA GLU A 290 -10.91 19.44 2.68
C GLU A 290 -9.45 19.06 2.45
N ILE A 291 -8.71 18.92 3.55
CA ILE A 291 -7.32 18.48 3.54
C ILE A 291 -7.18 17.33 4.53
N TYR A 292 -6.66 16.20 4.06
CA TYR A 292 -6.33 15.04 4.89
C TYR A 292 -4.88 14.65 4.70
N HIS A 293 -4.30 14.04 5.74
CA HIS A 293 -3.12 13.21 5.60
C HIS A 293 -3.53 11.83 5.06
N PHE A 294 -2.63 11.20 4.29
CA PHE A 294 -2.92 9.88 3.74
C PHE A 294 -3.31 8.85 4.82
N SER A 295 -2.64 8.88 5.98
CA SER A 295 -2.95 8.02 7.14
C SER A 295 -4.35 8.24 7.73
N GLU A 296 -5.00 9.38 7.45
CA GLU A 296 -6.34 9.71 7.94
C GLU A 296 -7.45 9.19 7.02
N LEU A 297 -7.11 8.77 5.79
CA LEU A 297 -8.08 8.19 4.86
C LEU A 297 -8.61 6.84 5.39
N GLY A 298 -7.74 6.02 5.99
CA GLY A 298 -8.07 4.71 6.57
C GLY A 298 -9.13 4.73 7.69
N PRO A 299 -9.00 5.61 8.71
CA PRO A 299 -10.04 5.80 9.74
C PRO A 299 -11.38 6.32 9.20
N LEU A 300 -11.39 7.16 8.15
CA LEU A 300 -12.65 7.62 7.52
C LEU A 300 -13.42 6.48 6.84
N VAL A 301 -12.79 5.32 6.64
CA VAL A 301 -13.40 4.07 6.14
C VAL A 301 -14.18 3.31 7.22
N LEU A 302 -13.84 3.54 8.49
CA LEU A 302 -14.35 2.82 9.65
C LEU A 302 -14.87 3.84 10.66
N SER A 303 -16.16 4.23 10.59
CA SER A 303 -16.78 4.95 11.71
C SER A 303 -16.52 4.21 13.03
N SER A 304 -16.46 4.95 14.13
CA SER A 304 -16.13 4.44 15.45
C SER A 304 -17.33 3.79 16.16
N ASP A 305 -18.36 3.35 15.44
CA ASP A 305 -19.49 2.69 16.07
C ASP A 305 -19.14 1.25 16.38
N THR A 306 -19.39 0.77 17.59
CA THR A 306 -19.08 -0.58 18.09
C THR A 306 -19.86 -1.73 17.39
N ILE A 307 -20.34 -1.52 16.16
CA ILE A 307 -21.29 -2.35 15.39
C ILE A 307 -20.69 -2.72 14.02
N TYR A 308 -19.41 -3.12 13.94
CA TYR A 308 -18.71 -3.44 12.68
C TYR A 308 -18.83 -4.90 12.23
N THR A 309 -20.04 -5.33 11.86
CA THR A 309 -20.21 -6.45 10.92
C THR A 309 -21.08 -6.10 9.70
N ASN A 310 -21.83 -4.99 9.74
CA ASN A 310 -22.77 -4.62 8.66
C ASN A 310 -22.32 -3.46 7.77
N SER A 311 -21.63 -2.43 8.29
CA SER A 311 -21.30 -1.22 7.52
C SER A 311 -20.23 -1.46 6.44
N TYR A 312 -19.20 -2.25 6.72
CA TYR A 312 -18.16 -2.62 5.73
C TYR A 312 -18.74 -3.42 4.56
N ASN A 313 -19.56 -4.44 4.86
CA ASN A 313 -20.25 -5.25 3.86
C ASN A 313 -21.28 -4.44 3.05
N GLN A 314 -21.97 -3.48 3.67
CA GLN A 314 -22.89 -2.57 2.96
C GLN A 314 -22.14 -1.57 2.08
N ARG A 315 -20.97 -1.07 2.50
CA ARG A 315 -20.09 -0.18 1.71
C ARG A 315 -19.49 -0.89 0.50
N LEU A 316 -19.25 -2.21 0.56
CA LEU A 316 -18.82 -3.05 -0.57
C LEU A 316 -19.98 -3.64 -1.40
N SER A 317 -21.19 -3.66 -0.85
CA SER A 317 -22.38 -4.13 -1.56
C SER A 317 -22.79 -3.16 -2.66
N THR A 318 -22.79 -3.61 -3.91
CA THR A 318 -23.30 -2.85 -5.06
C THR A 318 -24.72 -2.34 -4.83
N LYS A 319 -25.55 -3.11 -4.12
CA LYS A 319 -26.92 -2.71 -3.75
C LYS A 319 -26.93 -1.60 -2.70
N GLY A 320 -26.08 -1.69 -1.68
CA GLY A 320 -25.91 -0.66 -0.65
C GLY A 320 -25.40 0.65 -1.23
N GLN A 321 -24.37 0.59 -2.08
CA GLN A 321 -23.83 1.75 -2.80
C GLN A 321 -24.87 2.37 -3.74
N SER A 322 -25.66 1.56 -4.45
CA SER A 322 -26.74 2.06 -5.32
C SER A 322 -27.84 2.75 -4.53
N GLN A 323 -28.23 2.21 -3.37
CA GLN A 323 -29.21 2.83 -2.48
C GLN A 323 -28.66 4.13 -1.88
N SER A 324 -27.41 4.13 -1.41
CA SER A 324 -26.75 5.34 -0.92
C SER A 324 -26.65 6.42 -2.00
N ASN A 325 -26.35 6.05 -3.24
CA ASN A 325 -26.32 7.00 -4.35
C ASN A 325 -27.70 7.60 -4.64
N LYS A 326 -28.77 6.81 -4.52
CA LYS A 326 -30.16 7.31 -4.64
C LYS A 326 -30.50 8.28 -3.51
N LEU A 327 -30.15 7.95 -2.26
CA LEU A 327 -30.36 8.82 -1.10
C LEU A 327 -29.58 10.12 -1.23
N PHE A 328 -28.30 10.05 -1.65
CA PHE A 328 -27.49 11.24 -1.92
C PHE A 328 -28.15 12.15 -2.95
N LYS A 329 -28.64 11.61 -4.07
CA LYS A 329 -29.38 12.40 -5.09
C LYS A 329 -30.69 12.98 -4.56
N GLN A 330 -31.41 12.28 -3.69
CA GLN A 330 -32.64 12.79 -3.06
C GLN A 330 -32.35 13.96 -2.11
N LYS A 331 -31.29 13.85 -1.30
CA LYS A 331 -30.87 14.91 -0.37
C LYS A 331 -30.29 16.13 -1.10
N TYR A 332 -29.62 15.89 -2.23
CA TYR A 332 -28.90 16.92 -2.99
C TYR A 332 -29.34 16.92 -4.47
N PRO A 333 -30.51 17.50 -4.77
CA PRO A 333 -31.20 17.28 -6.04
C PRO A 333 -30.64 18.04 -7.24
N SER A 334 -29.94 19.17 -7.03
CA SER A 334 -29.44 20.02 -8.12
C SER A 334 -28.14 20.73 -7.76
N MET A 335 -27.40 21.18 -8.77
CA MET A 335 -26.21 21.99 -8.58
C MET A 335 -26.51 23.32 -7.87
N ASP A 336 -27.62 23.97 -8.22
CA ASP A 336 -28.04 25.24 -7.59
C ASP A 336 -28.25 25.08 -6.07
N TYR A 337 -28.75 23.92 -5.64
CA TYR A 337 -28.87 23.58 -4.23
C TYR A 337 -27.50 23.48 -3.58
N ILE A 338 -26.53 22.80 -4.21
CA ILE A 338 -25.16 22.69 -3.70
C ILE A 338 -24.53 24.08 -3.56
N VAL A 339 -24.63 24.91 -4.60
CA VAL A 339 -24.02 26.25 -4.64
C VAL A 339 -24.60 27.14 -3.56
N SER A 340 -25.93 27.13 -3.39
CA SER A 340 -26.61 27.95 -2.37
C SER A 340 -26.28 27.53 -0.94
N ASN A 341 -25.77 26.31 -0.72
CA ASN A 341 -25.43 25.77 0.60
C ASN A 341 -23.95 25.44 0.76
N ALA A 342 -23.07 25.98 -0.10
CA ALA A 342 -21.66 25.60 -0.17
C ALA A 342 -20.88 25.81 1.15
N ASP A 343 -21.34 26.71 2.01
CA ASP A 343 -20.72 27.03 3.31
C ASP A 343 -21.04 26.03 4.43
N THR A 344 -21.99 25.11 4.23
CA THR A 344 -22.38 24.13 5.25
C THR A 344 -22.42 22.70 4.71
N ILE A 345 -22.77 22.54 3.43
CA ILE A 345 -23.12 21.25 2.84
C ILE A 345 -22.01 20.21 2.89
N GLY A 346 -20.74 20.60 2.76
CA GLY A 346 -19.64 19.64 2.83
C GLY A 346 -19.53 18.97 4.18
N ASN A 347 -19.64 19.74 5.27
CA ASN A 347 -19.72 19.19 6.63
C ASN A 347 -20.96 18.30 6.79
N THR A 348 -22.11 18.70 6.23
CA THR A 348 -23.33 17.90 6.27
C THR A 348 -23.10 16.54 5.60
N ILE A 349 -22.51 16.50 4.40
CA ILE A 349 -22.22 15.26 3.68
C ILE A 349 -21.23 14.39 4.45
N LEU A 350 -20.14 14.97 4.96
CA LEU A 350 -19.09 14.22 5.66
C LEU A 350 -19.59 13.55 6.95
N ASN A 351 -20.58 14.13 7.61
CA ASN A 351 -21.15 13.63 8.86
C ASN A 351 -22.54 12.97 8.69
N ASP A 352 -22.97 12.69 7.45
CA ASP A 352 -24.28 12.09 7.18
C ASP A 352 -24.25 10.57 7.46
N ASN A 353 -25.14 10.12 8.34
CA ASN A 353 -25.24 8.71 8.75
C ASN A 353 -26.07 7.84 7.78
N ASP A 354 -26.85 8.46 6.88
CA ASP A 354 -27.75 7.75 5.96
C ASP A 354 -27.08 7.38 4.63
N ILE A 355 -25.94 8.01 4.32
CA ILE A 355 -25.14 7.73 3.11
C ILE A 355 -23.91 6.89 3.48
N LEU A 356 -23.50 6.06 2.54
CA LEU A 356 -22.29 5.24 2.63
C LEU A 356 -21.14 5.97 1.92
N ASN A 357 -19.91 5.80 2.43
CA ASN A 357 -18.69 6.39 1.88
C ASN A 357 -18.80 7.93 1.72
N ASN A 358 -19.00 8.62 2.84
CA ASN A 358 -19.26 10.06 2.91
C ASN A 358 -18.22 10.89 2.15
N LEU A 359 -16.94 10.52 2.24
CA LEU A 359 -15.86 11.18 1.52
C LEU A 359 -16.00 11.04 -0.01
N THR A 360 -16.38 9.87 -0.51
CA THR A 360 -16.66 9.67 -1.95
C THR A 360 -17.83 10.53 -2.41
N CYS A 361 -18.89 10.63 -1.60
CA CYS A 361 -20.04 11.48 -1.88
C CYS A 361 -19.68 12.97 -1.85
N PHE A 362 -18.90 13.38 -0.86
CA PHE A 362 -18.35 14.73 -0.74
C PHE A 362 -17.55 15.09 -1.99
N ASN A 363 -16.65 14.21 -2.44
CA ASN A 363 -15.81 14.44 -3.61
C ASN A 363 -16.58 14.52 -4.93
N LYS A 364 -17.88 14.22 -4.98
CA LYS A 364 -18.72 14.49 -6.17
C LYS A 364 -18.99 15.98 -6.37
N VAL A 365 -18.92 16.77 -5.28
CA VAL A 365 -19.30 18.20 -5.25
C VAL A 365 -18.23 19.10 -4.62
N GLY A 366 -17.33 18.54 -3.81
CA GLY A 366 -16.19 19.22 -3.21
C GLY A 366 -14.87 18.64 -3.67
N VAL A 367 -13.77 19.16 -3.10
CA VAL A 367 -12.41 18.71 -3.37
C VAL A 367 -11.66 18.33 -2.11
N THR A 368 -10.79 17.33 -2.24
CA THR A 368 -9.90 16.89 -1.17
C THR A 368 -8.44 16.94 -1.62
N ILE A 369 -7.58 17.50 -0.77
CA ILE A 369 -6.12 17.40 -0.85
C ILE A 369 -5.63 16.30 0.09
N VAL A 370 -4.86 15.36 -0.46
CA VAL A 370 -4.23 14.28 0.32
C VAL A 370 -2.73 14.54 0.41
N LYS A 371 -2.24 14.75 1.64
CA LYS A 371 -0.84 15.06 1.95
C LYS A 371 -0.04 13.79 2.29
N PRO A 372 1.19 13.65 1.77
CA PRO A 372 2.06 12.51 2.06
C PRO A 372 2.74 12.59 3.43
N ASN A 373 2.92 13.80 3.97
CA ASN A 373 3.71 14.07 5.16
C ASN A 373 2.99 15.02 6.10
N TYR A 374 3.29 14.88 7.39
CA TYR A 374 2.96 15.87 8.41
C TYR A 374 3.98 17.03 8.41
N PRO A 375 3.62 18.24 8.88
CA PRO A 375 4.55 19.37 8.92
C PRO A 375 5.85 19.11 9.70
N ALA A 376 5.80 18.23 10.72
CA ALA A 376 6.94 17.85 11.54
C ALA A 376 7.81 16.74 10.92
N ASP A 377 7.38 16.11 9.82
CA ASP A 377 8.16 15.06 9.19
C ASP A 377 9.43 15.65 8.57
N VAL A 378 10.56 15.02 8.84
CA VAL A 378 11.84 15.40 8.21
C VAL A 378 12.00 14.72 6.86
N ILE A 379 11.73 13.40 6.80
CA ILE A 379 12.02 12.57 5.64
C ILE A 379 10.85 12.57 4.66
N SER A 380 11.13 12.87 3.39
CA SER A 380 10.15 12.80 2.32
C SER A 380 9.89 11.36 1.90
N LYS A 381 8.62 10.96 1.85
CA LYS A 381 8.15 9.66 1.35
C LYS A 381 6.87 9.84 0.54
N ASN A 382 6.65 9.03 -0.48
CA ASN A 382 5.37 8.99 -1.18
C ASN A 382 4.48 7.87 -0.61
N TYR A 383 3.17 8.08 -0.64
CA TYR A 383 2.16 7.06 -0.35
C TYR A 383 1.63 6.43 -1.64
N ASP A 384 0.88 5.34 -1.52
CA ASP A 384 0.19 4.72 -2.64
C ASP A 384 -1.04 5.56 -3.06
N PRO A 385 -1.07 6.14 -4.28
CA PRO A 385 -2.17 7.00 -4.72
C PRO A 385 -3.53 6.27 -4.85
N SER A 386 -3.55 4.93 -4.85
CA SER A 386 -4.74 4.11 -5.12
C SER A 386 -5.92 4.41 -4.18
N GLU A 387 -5.68 4.59 -2.88
CA GLU A 387 -6.76 4.90 -1.93
C GLU A 387 -7.35 6.29 -2.19
N SER A 388 -6.52 7.27 -2.52
CA SER A 388 -6.98 8.62 -2.85
C SER A 388 -7.86 8.62 -4.10
N ILE A 389 -7.50 7.81 -5.09
CA ILE A 389 -8.29 7.61 -6.32
C ILE A 389 -9.63 6.94 -5.98
N TYR A 390 -9.62 5.89 -5.18
CA TYR A 390 -10.81 5.16 -4.76
C TYR A 390 -11.85 6.07 -4.07
N TYR A 391 -11.39 7.01 -3.24
CA TYR A 391 -12.27 8.01 -2.61
C TYR A 391 -12.64 9.20 -3.50
N GLY A 392 -12.12 9.27 -4.72
CA GLY A 392 -12.39 10.37 -5.64
C GLY A 392 -11.68 11.68 -5.27
N CYS A 393 -10.66 11.64 -4.40
CA CYS A 393 -9.88 12.80 -3.97
C CYS A 393 -9.10 13.38 -5.16
N GLN A 394 -9.20 14.69 -5.36
CA GLN A 394 -8.75 15.35 -6.59
C GLN A 394 -7.27 15.69 -6.53
N PHE A 395 -6.80 16.28 -5.43
CA PHE A 395 -5.42 16.73 -5.30
C PHE A 395 -4.57 15.67 -4.59
N ILE A 396 -4.07 14.72 -5.38
CA ILE A 396 -3.24 13.61 -4.90
C ILE A 396 -1.80 14.11 -4.85
N THR A 397 -1.37 14.68 -3.72
CA THR A 397 -0.06 15.34 -3.64
C THR A 397 1.07 14.36 -3.42
N MET A 398 2.15 14.46 -4.21
CA MET A 398 3.34 13.62 -4.12
C MET A 398 4.60 14.47 -3.91
N ASN A 399 5.63 13.88 -3.32
CA ASN A 399 6.99 14.40 -3.27
C ASN A 399 7.71 14.06 -4.58
N PHE A 400 7.70 14.99 -5.54
CA PHE A 400 8.25 14.76 -6.89
C PHE A 400 9.75 14.49 -6.91
N GLN A 401 10.49 15.01 -5.93
CA GLN A 401 11.91 14.74 -5.74
C GLN A 401 12.22 13.27 -5.39
N ILE A 402 11.20 12.49 -4.96
CA ILE A 402 11.34 11.06 -4.63
C ILE A 402 10.87 10.22 -5.81
N ASN A 403 11.81 9.53 -6.47
CA ASN A 403 11.53 8.61 -7.58
C ASN A 403 11.44 7.16 -7.08
N ASP A 404 10.31 6.82 -6.45
CA ASP A 404 9.96 5.48 -5.97
C ASP A 404 8.85 4.84 -6.82
N ASP A 405 8.44 3.61 -6.47
CA ASP A 405 7.40 2.89 -7.22
C ASP A 405 6.03 3.59 -7.13
N ASN A 406 5.74 4.26 -6.02
CA ASN A 406 4.55 5.07 -5.85
C ASN A 406 4.52 6.25 -6.84
N MET A 407 5.65 6.92 -7.05
CA MET A 407 5.78 7.97 -8.07
C MET A 407 5.62 7.40 -9.49
N LYS A 408 6.14 6.19 -9.78
CA LYS A 408 5.94 5.57 -11.10
C LYS A 408 4.45 5.31 -11.38
N ASN A 409 3.76 4.68 -10.45
CA ASN A 409 2.31 4.43 -10.54
C ASN A 409 1.54 5.74 -10.73
N TYR A 410 1.92 6.76 -9.97
CA TYR A 410 1.36 8.11 -10.06
C TYR A 410 1.53 8.72 -11.45
N ILE A 411 2.73 8.66 -12.02
CA ILE A 411 2.99 9.20 -13.36
C ILE A 411 2.24 8.39 -14.42
N ASP A 412 2.10 7.07 -14.27
CA ASP A 412 1.33 6.26 -15.20
C ASP A 412 -0.14 6.69 -15.30
N ILE A 413 -0.73 7.18 -14.20
CA ILE A 413 -2.06 7.78 -14.19
C ILE A 413 -2.08 9.09 -15.00
N PHE A 414 -1.11 9.99 -14.78
CA PHE A 414 -1.13 11.35 -15.33
C PHE A 414 -0.35 11.56 -16.64
N LYS A 415 0.32 10.53 -17.18
CA LYS A 415 1.25 10.66 -18.33
C LYS A 415 0.65 11.25 -19.60
N GLN A 416 -0.66 11.07 -19.85
CA GLN A 416 -1.35 11.65 -21.02
C GLN A 416 -2.13 12.93 -20.69
N SER A 417 -2.47 13.17 -19.42
CA SER A 417 -3.19 14.36 -19.00
C SER A 417 -2.97 14.63 -17.52
N SER A 418 -2.66 15.87 -17.17
CA SER A 418 -2.55 16.34 -15.79
C SER A 418 -3.91 16.42 -15.07
N PHE A 419 -5.00 16.43 -15.84
CA PHE A 419 -6.38 16.41 -15.34
C PHE A 419 -7.07 15.16 -15.91
N ARG A 420 -7.29 14.16 -15.06
CA ARG A 420 -7.93 12.91 -15.45
C ARG A 420 -9.37 12.91 -14.98
N LEU A 421 -10.31 12.78 -15.92
CA LEU A 421 -11.73 12.77 -15.60
C LEU A 421 -12.06 11.56 -14.72
N LYS A 422 -12.80 11.79 -13.64
CA LYS A 422 -13.26 10.72 -12.76
C LYS A 422 -14.34 9.84 -13.44
N PRO A 423 -14.51 8.59 -12.99
CA PRO A 423 -15.65 7.77 -13.35
C PRO A 423 -16.99 8.50 -13.17
N ALA A 424 -17.99 8.21 -14.01
CA ALA A 424 -19.31 8.85 -13.92
C ALA A 424 -19.99 8.66 -12.55
N SER A 425 -19.79 7.51 -11.91
CA SER A 425 -20.32 7.20 -10.57
C SER A 425 -19.74 8.09 -9.46
N MET A 426 -18.56 8.68 -9.68
CA MET A 426 -17.83 9.55 -8.75
C MET A 426 -17.99 11.05 -9.08
N ARG A 427 -18.93 11.37 -9.96
CA ARG A 427 -19.26 12.74 -10.37
C ARG A 427 -20.70 13.06 -10.03
N PHE A 428 -20.97 14.32 -9.76
CA PHE A 428 -22.34 14.78 -9.58
C PHE A 428 -23.01 14.95 -10.96
N SER A 429 -24.06 14.17 -11.22
CA SER A 429 -24.89 14.28 -12.43
C SER A 429 -26.37 14.42 -12.06
N GLU A 430 -27.01 15.43 -12.63
CA GLU A 430 -28.44 15.74 -12.46
C GLU A 430 -29.34 14.80 -13.27
N THR A 431 -28.81 14.18 -14.33
CA THR A 431 -29.54 13.21 -15.17
C THR A 431 -28.88 11.83 -15.08
N GLU A 432 -29.70 10.77 -15.14
CA GLU A 432 -29.19 9.41 -15.36
C GLU A 432 -28.80 9.27 -16.83
N GLU A 433 -27.59 9.70 -17.18
CA GLU A 433 -27.02 9.27 -18.46
C GLU A 433 -26.71 7.77 -18.37
N PRO A 434 -27.06 6.97 -19.39
CA PRO A 434 -26.69 5.56 -19.43
C PRO A 434 -25.17 5.50 -19.27
N THR A 435 -24.74 4.78 -18.24
CA THR A 435 -23.33 4.54 -17.98
C THR A 435 -22.72 3.93 -19.24
N ARG A 436 -21.85 4.67 -19.94
CA ARG A 436 -20.85 4.02 -20.80
C ARG A 436 -20.12 3.05 -19.89
N ASP A 437 -20.14 1.80 -20.30
CA ASP A 437 -19.63 0.68 -19.53
C ASP A 437 -18.21 1.00 -19.05
N LEU A 438 -18.07 1.18 -17.73
CA LEU A 438 -16.80 1.47 -17.09
C LEU A 438 -15.82 0.31 -17.31
N LEU A 439 -16.31 -0.91 -17.55
CA LEU A 439 -15.47 -2.04 -17.94
C LEU A 439 -14.76 -1.74 -19.27
N SER A 440 -15.47 -1.28 -20.30
CA SER A 440 -14.89 -1.07 -21.65
C SER A 440 -13.76 -0.03 -21.75
N VAL A 441 -13.72 0.97 -20.87
CA VAL A 441 -12.65 1.98 -20.82
C VAL A 441 -11.48 1.50 -19.95
N TYR A 442 -11.78 0.81 -18.84
CA TYR A 442 -10.74 0.21 -17.97
C TYR A 442 -10.06 -1.00 -18.63
N GLU A 443 -10.80 -1.82 -19.38
CA GLU A 443 -10.33 -2.93 -20.21
C GLU A 443 -9.37 -2.48 -21.32
N SER A 444 -9.45 -1.21 -21.75
CA SER A 444 -8.57 -0.67 -22.81
C SER A 444 -7.21 -0.16 -22.32
N ILE A 445 -7.05 0.05 -21.01
CA ILE A 445 -5.86 0.67 -20.40
C ILE A 445 -5.09 -0.32 -19.52
N LEU A 446 -5.76 -1.34 -19.00
CA LEU A 446 -5.15 -2.45 -18.28
C LEU A 446 -5.17 -3.66 -19.20
N GLN A 447 -4.00 -4.27 -19.48
CA GLN A 447 -4.03 -5.70 -19.81
C GLN A 447 -4.38 -6.46 -18.53
N VAL A 448 -5.65 -6.43 -18.13
CA VAL A 448 -6.18 -7.36 -17.14
C VAL A 448 -6.12 -8.73 -17.79
N ASN A 449 -5.53 -9.69 -17.11
CA ASN A 449 -5.75 -11.08 -17.48
C ASN A 449 -7.18 -11.41 -17.01
N ASP A 450 -8.17 -11.26 -17.90
CA ASP A 450 -9.61 -11.51 -17.66
C ASP A 450 -9.94 -12.90 -17.11
N ASN A 451 -8.93 -13.78 -17.02
CA ASN A 451 -9.07 -15.08 -16.41
C ASN A 451 -8.91 -15.04 -14.90
N ILE A 452 -8.22 -14.06 -14.29
CA ILE A 452 -7.96 -14.04 -12.85
C ILE A 452 -9.21 -13.59 -12.07
N ILE A 453 -9.61 -14.39 -11.08
CA ILE A 453 -10.79 -14.18 -10.24
C ILE A 453 -10.34 -13.63 -8.88
N SER A 454 -10.07 -12.33 -8.82
CA SER A 454 -9.67 -11.63 -7.59
C SER A 454 -10.69 -11.77 -6.45
N ASP A 455 -11.98 -11.90 -6.78
CA ASP A 455 -13.07 -12.08 -5.81
C ASP A 455 -13.03 -13.42 -5.06
N PHE A 456 -12.23 -14.39 -5.53
CA PHE A 456 -12.08 -15.67 -4.86
C PHE A 456 -11.59 -15.49 -3.42
N TYR A 457 -10.60 -14.62 -3.21
CA TYR A 457 -10.08 -14.34 -1.87
C TYR A 457 -11.20 -13.81 -0.96
N TYR A 458 -11.95 -12.80 -1.38
CA TYR A 458 -13.02 -12.24 -0.56
C TYR A 458 -14.15 -13.23 -0.25
N THR A 459 -14.40 -14.16 -1.18
CA THR A 459 -15.43 -15.20 -1.01
C THR A 459 -15.01 -16.29 -0.05
N TYR A 460 -13.72 -16.67 -0.08
CA TYR A 460 -13.24 -17.88 0.57
C TYR A 460 -12.17 -17.66 1.66
N ASN A 461 -11.81 -16.42 1.97
CA ASN A 461 -10.83 -16.08 3.00
C ASN A 461 -11.17 -16.77 4.33
N ASN A 462 -10.18 -17.39 4.97
CA ASN A 462 -10.31 -18.09 6.26
C ASN A 462 -11.32 -19.27 6.28
N LEU A 463 -11.83 -19.72 5.13
CA LEU A 463 -12.58 -20.96 5.02
C LEU A 463 -11.66 -22.16 4.83
N LEU A 464 -12.06 -23.33 5.33
CA LEU A 464 -11.46 -24.60 4.92
C LEU A 464 -12.00 -24.97 3.54
N LEU A 465 -11.12 -25.00 2.55
CA LEU A 465 -11.43 -25.37 1.18
C LEU A 465 -10.88 -26.74 0.85
N SER A 466 -11.67 -27.53 0.15
CA SER A 466 -11.20 -28.76 -0.51
C SER A 466 -11.16 -28.54 -2.02
N PHE A 467 -10.12 -29.09 -2.66
CA PHE A 467 -9.91 -29.03 -4.10
C PHE A 467 -10.11 -30.41 -4.70
N GLU A 468 -11.27 -30.64 -5.30
CA GLU A 468 -11.62 -31.90 -5.99
C GLU A 468 -11.15 -31.85 -7.44
N ALA A 469 -10.46 -32.88 -7.92
CA ALA A 469 -10.03 -32.96 -9.32
C ALA A 469 -11.26 -33.10 -10.24
N TYR A 470 -11.37 -32.19 -11.21
CA TYR A 470 -12.46 -32.23 -12.19
C TYR A 470 -12.41 -33.51 -13.04
N SER A 471 -11.21 -33.97 -13.42
CA SER A 471 -11.04 -35.19 -14.24
C SER A 471 -11.28 -36.51 -13.49
N LEU A 472 -11.37 -36.49 -12.16
CA LEU A 472 -11.67 -37.68 -11.36
C LEU A 472 -12.46 -37.33 -10.09
N PRO A 473 -13.81 -37.40 -10.13
CA PRO A 473 -14.67 -37.09 -9.00
C PRO A 473 -14.32 -37.86 -7.72
N ASN A 474 -14.62 -37.26 -6.57
CA ASN A 474 -14.30 -37.73 -5.21
C ASN A 474 -12.80 -37.84 -4.90
N THR A 475 -11.93 -37.30 -5.76
CA THR A 475 -10.48 -37.30 -5.55
C THR A 475 -10.01 -35.89 -5.22
N TYR A 476 -9.43 -35.71 -4.04
CA TYR A 476 -9.10 -34.40 -3.48
C TYR A 476 -7.60 -34.20 -3.32
N LEU A 477 -7.14 -32.97 -3.51
CA LEU A 477 -5.79 -32.55 -3.13
C LEU A 477 -5.59 -32.84 -1.64
N THR A 478 -4.58 -33.65 -1.32
CA THR A 478 -4.36 -34.22 0.01
C THR A 478 -2.91 -34.04 0.42
N GLN A 479 -2.73 -33.43 1.59
CA GLN A 479 -1.47 -33.31 2.29
C GLN A 479 -1.06 -34.64 2.94
N ILE A 480 0.21 -35.02 2.75
CA ILE A 480 0.86 -36.15 3.41
C ILE A 480 2.26 -35.72 3.79
N GLU A 481 2.47 -35.52 5.08
CA GLU A 481 3.68 -34.85 5.59
C GLU A 481 3.87 -33.52 4.84
N GLN A 482 5.02 -33.33 4.18
CA GLN A 482 5.29 -32.14 3.38
C GLN A 482 4.97 -32.32 1.88
N ASN A 483 4.42 -33.46 1.47
CA ASN A 483 4.09 -33.75 0.08
C ASN A 483 2.59 -33.58 -0.19
N LEU A 484 2.25 -33.40 -1.47
CA LEU A 484 0.88 -33.29 -1.95
C LEU A 484 0.57 -34.42 -2.94
N ARG A 485 -0.56 -35.08 -2.76
CA ARG A 485 -1.08 -36.09 -3.69
C ARG A 485 -2.60 -36.02 -3.79
N PHE A 486 -3.18 -36.66 -4.78
CA PHE A 486 -4.64 -36.74 -4.93
C PHE A 486 -5.16 -38.08 -4.41
N ASN A 487 -6.02 -38.05 -3.39
CA ASN A 487 -6.62 -39.24 -2.77
C ASN A 487 -8.14 -39.19 -2.81
N LEU A 488 -8.76 -40.36 -2.81
CA LEU A 488 -10.19 -40.48 -2.52
C LEU A 488 -10.51 -39.85 -1.14
N GLY A 489 -11.72 -39.33 -0.98
CA GLY A 489 -12.18 -38.87 0.31
C GLY A 489 -12.11 -39.96 1.40
N SER A 490 -11.98 -39.55 2.65
CA SER A 490 -11.54 -40.42 3.75
C SER A 490 -12.51 -41.53 4.17
N LYS A 491 -13.83 -41.32 4.06
CA LYS A 491 -14.85 -42.30 4.48
C LYS A 491 -16.06 -42.29 3.57
N GLN A 492 -16.48 -43.47 3.11
CA GLN A 492 -17.67 -43.62 2.28
C GLN A 492 -18.95 -43.39 3.10
N ILE A 493 -19.86 -42.59 2.55
CA ILE A 493 -21.19 -42.28 3.09
C ILE A 493 -22.18 -42.47 1.94
N ARG A 494 -23.38 -42.96 2.21
CA ARG A 494 -24.47 -42.94 1.22
C ARG A 494 -25.40 -41.77 1.51
N ASP A 495 -25.73 -40.99 0.48
CA ASP A 495 -26.76 -39.97 0.61
C ASP A 495 -28.17 -40.60 0.70
N LYS A 496 -29.19 -39.76 0.94
CA LYS A 496 -30.59 -40.21 1.06
C LYS A 496 -31.15 -40.87 -0.21
N VAL A 497 -30.44 -40.77 -1.34
CA VAL A 497 -30.82 -41.30 -2.66
C VAL A 497 -29.95 -42.52 -3.03
N GLY A 498 -29.00 -42.92 -2.17
CA GLY A 498 -28.15 -44.08 -2.36
C GLY A 498 -26.81 -43.79 -3.08
N ASN A 499 -26.53 -42.54 -3.46
CA ASN A 499 -25.25 -42.17 -4.07
C ASN A 499 -24.13 -42.20 -3.05
N VAL A 500 -22.96 -42.65 -3.48
CA VAL A 500 -21.75 -42.68 -2.66
C VAL A 500 -21.15 -41.27 -2.60
N LYS A 501 -21.11 -40.68 -1.41
CA LYS A 501 -20.33 -39.49 -1.05
C LYS A 501 -19.18 -39.86 -0.15
N TYR A 502 -18.14 -39.03 -0.08
CA TYR A 502 -17.03 -39.23 0.85
C TYR A 502 -16.95 -38.11 1.88
N LYS A 503 -16.65 -38.44 3.15
CA LYS A 503 -16.28 -37.45 4.17
C LYS A 503 -14.85 -36.98 3.92
N LEU A 504 -14.61 -35.68 4.03
CA LEU A 504 -13.28 -35.09 3.95
C LEU A 504 -12.53 -35.21 5.28
N ASN A 505 -11.20 -35.30 5.19
CA ASN A 505 -10.29 -35.20 6.33
C ASN A 505 -9.60 -33.81 6.31
N VAL A 506 -9.13 -33.33 7.47
CA VAL A 506 -8.45 -32.03 7.60
C VAL A 506 -7.21 -31.91 6.70
N ASN A 507 -6.52 -33.03 6.42
CA ASN A 507 -5.41 -33.04 5.48
C ASN A 507 -5.82 -32.91 4.00
N GLN A 508 -7.12 -32.89 3.69
CA GLN A 508 -7.68 -32.60 2.37
C GLN A 508 -8.21 -31.17 2.26
N CYS A 509 -7.93 -30.35 3.29
CA CYS A 509 -8.41 -28.98 3.39
C CYS A 509 -7.25 -27.99 3.47
N PHE A 510 -7.44 -26.84 2.83
CA PHE A 510 -6.49 -25.75 2.78
C PHE A 510 -7.20 -24.43 3.06
N ILE A 511 -6.48 -23.47 3.60
CA ILE A 511 -6.98 -22.15 3.96
C ILE A 511 -6.32 -21.11 3.03
N PRO A 512 -7.10 -20.37 2.24
CA PRO A 512 -6.54 -19.30 1.43
C PRO A 512 -6.19 -18.11 2.33
N ARG A 513 -4.94 -17.62 2.21
CA ARG A 513 -4.44 -16.42 2.88
C ARG A 513 -4.03 -15.40 1.81
N LYS A 514 -4.22 -14.12 2.08
CA LYS A 514 -3.73 -13.07 1.17
C LYS A 514 -2.21 -13.13 1.08
N SER A 515 -1.67 -13.05 -0.13
CA SER A 515 -0.23 -12.88 -0.33
C SER A 515 0.14 -11.39 -0.43
N ASN A 516 1.39 -11.09 -0.05
CA ASN A 516 2.01 -9.78 -0.30
C ASN A 516 2.63 -9.68 -1.70
N ILE A 517 2.58 -10.75 -2.49
CA ILE A 517 3.00 -10.79 -3.89
C ILE A 517 1.77 -10.54 -4.77
N GLY A 518 1.89 -9.68 -5.78
CA GLY A 518 0.81 -9.39 -6.73
C GLY A 518 0.86 -7.94 -7.23
N SER A 519 0.04 -7.62 -8.24
CA SER A 519 -0.22 -6.25 -8.68
C SER A 519 -1.46 -5.68 -7.99
N SER A 520 -1.68 -4.37 -8.08
CA SER A 520 -2.89 -3.70 -7.56
C SER A 520 -4.20 -4.30 -8.07
N ASP A 521 -4.16 -4.93 -9.25
CA ASP A 521 -5.35 -5.35 -9.99
C ASP A 521 -5.68 -6.84 -9.79
N ASN A 522 -4.71 -7.66 -9.37
CA ASN A 522 -4.87 -9.11 -9.23
C ASN A 522 -4.45 -9.57 -7.83
N ILE A 523 -5.42 -10.08 -7.06
CA ILE A 523 -5.16 -10.60 -5.72
C ILE A 523 -4.57 -12.00 -5.84
N SER A 524 -3.32 -12.16 -5.38
CA SER A 524 -2.74 -13.49 -5.23
C SER A 524 -2.91 -14.01 -3.79
N ILE A 525 -2.98 -15.32 -3.67
CA ILE A 525 -3.19 -16.02 -2.40
C ILE A 525 -2.07 -17.03 -2.14
N ASN A 526 -1.82 -17.28 -0.86
CA ASN A 526 -1.06 -18.42 -0.39
C ASN A 526 -2.05 -19.48 0.13
N LEU A 527 -1.81 -20.76 -0.15
CA LEU A 527 -2.67 -21.86 0.30
C LEU A 527 -2.02 -22.57 1.49
N GLU A 528 -2.53 -22.32 2.70
CA GLU A 528 -2.07 -22.91 3.96
C GLU A 528 -2.70 -24.29 4.17
N SER A 529 -1.95 -25.28 4.66
CA SER A 529 -2.50 -26.58 5.05
C SER A 529 -3.29 -26.48 6.36
N ALA A 530 -4.54 -26.94 6.38
CA ALA A 530 -5.33 -26.98 7.61
C ALA A 530 -4.81 -28.03 8.62
N ALA A 531 -4.13 -29.07 8.14
CA ALA A 531 -3.55 -30.12 8.99
C ALA A 531 -2.13 -29.79 9.50
N MET A 532 -1.43 -28.89 8.80
CA MET A 532 -0.12 -28.37 9.21
C MET A 532 -0.12 -26.83 9.12
N PRO A 533 -0.71 -26.13 10.11
CA PRO A 533 -0.72 -24.67 10.12
C PRO A 533 0.70 -24.09 9.99
N GLY A 534 0.83 -23.00 9.25
CA GLY A 534 2.12 -22.37 8.90
C GLY A 534 2.84 -22.97 7.69
N TYR A 535 2.39 -24.11 7.16
CA TYR A 535 2.91 -24.69 5.92
C TYR A 535 2.04 -24.35 4.72
N PHE A 536 2.67 -23.88 3.65
CA PHE A 536 2.03 -23.36 2.44
C PHE A 536 2.46 -24.15 1.21
N ILE A 537 1.53 -24.31 0.26
CA ILE A 537 1.82 -24.92 -1.04
C ILE A 537 2.90 -24.09 -1.73
N THR A 538 3.97 -24.74 -2.16
CA THR A 538 5.17 -24.12 -2.75
C THR A 538 5.57 -24.89 -4.00
N MET A 539 5.79 -24.16 -5.10
CA MET A 539 6.33 -24.75 -6.33
C MET A 539 7.79 -25.20 -6.13
N SER A 540 8.08 -26.45 -6.48
CA SER A 540 9.41 -27.04 -6.40
C SER A 540 9.66 -27.97 -7.60
N GLY A 541 10.56 -27.55 -8.49
CA GLY A 541 10.82 -28.27 -9.74
C GLY A 541 9.54 -28.41 -10.59
N ASN A 542 9.16 -29.64 -10.92
CA ASN A 542 7.99 -29.95 -11.75
C ASN A 542 6.71 -30.25 -10.93
N GLY A 543 6.68 -29.90 -9.65
CA GLY A 543 5.55 -30.20 -8.77
C GLY A 543 5.38 -29.19 -7.63
N PHE A 544 4.56 -29.58 -6.66
CA PHE A 544 4.22 -28.74 -5.51
C PHE A 544 4.40 -29.52 -4.21
N ILE A 545 4.99 -28.86 -3.21
CA ILE A 545 5.24 -29.39 -1.87
C ILE A 545 4.78 -28.37 -0.83
N LEU A 546 4.79 -28.74 0.44
CA LEU A 546 4.49 -27.85 1.55
C LEU A 546 5.79 -27.38 2.22
N GLN A 547 5.92 -26.08 2.40
CA GLN A 547 7.05 -25.45 3.11
C GLN A 547 6.54 -24.37 4.06
N ASN A 548 7.36 -23.99 5.04
CA ASN A 548 7.06 -22.82 5.86
C ASN A 548 6.92 -21.56 4.99
N LEU A 549 6.17 -20.58 5.48
CA LEU A 549 6.04 -19.29 4.80
C LEU A 549 7.42 -18.67 4.54
N ALA A 550 7.67 -18.29 3.29
CA ALA A 550 8.93 -17.69 2.89
C ALA A 550 9.06 -16.24 3.40
N ASN A 551 10.27 -15.85 3.78
CA ASN A 551 10.58 -14.48 4.22
C ASN A 551 11.09 -13.58 3.06
N SER A 552 11.44 -14.16 1.91
CA SER A 552 11.99 -13.45 0.75
C SER A 552 10.93 -13.32 -0.34
N ASN A 553 10.87 -12.16 -1.03
CA ASN A 553 9.91 -11.97 -2.13
C ASN A 553 10.10 -13.01 -3.25
N LYS A 554 11.35 -13.39 -3.55
CA LYS A 554 11.68 -14.37 -4.59
C LYS A 554 11.10 -15.76 -4.27
N ASP A 555 11.16 -16.17 -3.02
CA ASP A 555 10.62 -17.47 -2.60
C ASP A 555 9.12 -17.41 -2.32
N LEU A 556 8.60 -16.26 -1.88
CA LEU A 556 7.15 -16.01 -1.79
C LEU A 556 6.47 -16.12 -3.16
N MET A 557 7.11 -15.69 -4.26
CA MET A 557 6.55 -15.89 -5.61
C MET A 557 6.29 -17.37 -5.94
N LYS A 558 7.01 -18.32 -5.32
CA LYS A 558 6.76 -19.76 -5.50
C LYS A 558 5.61 -20.28 -4.64
N GLN A 559 5.16 -19.51 -3.66
CA GLN A 559 4.10 -19.83 -2.70
C GLN A 559 2.80 -19.08 -2.98
N SER A 560 2.85 -18.11 -3.90
CA SER A 560 1.73 -17.25 -4.28
C SER A 560 1.10 -17.72 -5.57
N PHE A 561 -0.23 -17.70 -5.57
CA PHE A 561 -1.03 -18.22 -6.66
C PHE A 561 -2.14 -17.24 -7.06
N TYR A 562 -2.40 -17.16 -8.36
CA TYR A 562 -3.62 -16.59 -8.89
C TYR A 562 -4.66 -17.69 -9.09
N ILE A 563 -5.91 -17.35 -8.78
CA ILE A 563 -7.06 -18.18 -9.12
C ILE A 563 -7.60 -17.70 -10.46
N GLU A 564 -7.71 -18.62 -11.42
CA GLU A 564 -8.28 -18.35 -12.73
C GLU A 564 -9.65 -19.01 -12.92
N LYS A 565 -10.41 -18.51 -13.90
CA LYS A 565 -11.52 -19.21 -14.54
C LYS A 565 -11.08 -20.64 -14.90
N PRO A 566 -11.99 -21.62 -14.82
CA PRO A 566 -11.66 -23.00 -15.15
C PRO A 566 -11.16 -23.10 -16.59
N LYS A 567 -10.17 -23.95 -16.82
CA LYS A 567 -9.61 -24.15 -18.17
C LYS A 567 -10.48 -25.04 -19.05
N THR A 568 -11.44 -25.76 -18.48
CA THR A 568 -12.45 -26.52 -19.24
C THR A 568 -13.54 -25.61 -19.83
N ALA A 569 -14.12 -26.03 -20.95
CA ALA A 569 -15.22 -25.34 -21.63
C ALA A 569 -16.62 -25.69 -21.07
N ASP A 570 -16.70 -26.55 -20.06
CA ASP A 570 -17.96 -26.96 -19.45
C ASP A 570 -18.56 -25.81 -18.63
N ASN A 571 -19.67 -25.25 -19.13
CA ASN A 571 -20.48 -24.28 -18.40
C ASN A 571 -21.13 -24.92 -17.18
N GLU A 572 -21.32 -24.09 -16.14
CA GLU A 572 -21.94 -24.40 -14.84
C GLU A 572 -23.21 -25.26 -14.93
N ASN A 573 -23.07 -26.58 -14.97
CA ASN A 573 -24.17 -27.50 -14.75
C ASN A 573 -24.16 -27.91 -13.27
N GLY A 574 -25.09 -27.31 -12.54
CA GLY A 574 -25.19 -27.41 -11.09
C GLY A 574 -25.25 -28.86 -10.59
N GLN A 575 -24.24 -29.23 -9.80
CA GLN A 575 -24.32 -30.07 -8.59
C GLN A 575 -22.94 -30.35 -7.93
N GLN A 576 -21.82 -29.92 -8.53
CA GLN A 576 -20.45 -30.09 -7.99
C GLN A 576 -19.68 -28.76 -7.85
N GLY A 577 -19.78 -28.09 -6.71
CA GLY A 577 -18.92 -26.93 -6.36
C GLY A 577 -18.86 -25.78 -7.38
N LYS A 578 -17.97 -24.80 -7.18
CA LYS A 578 -17.58 -23.85 -8.23
C LYS A 578 -16.24 -24.29 -8.81
N LEU A 579 -16.08 -24.24 -10.14
CA LEU A 579 -14.88 -24.71 -10.83
C LEU A 579 -13.83 -23.60 -10.96
N PHE A 580 -12.57 -23.91 -10.69
CA PHE A 580 -11.45 -22.97 -10.74
C PHE A 580 -10.15 -23.63 -11.21
N SER A 581 -9.22 -22.83 -11.70
CA SER A 581 -7.83 -23.24 -11.95
C SER A 581 -6.88 -22.42 -11.06
N ILE A 582 -5.75 -23.01 -10.68
CA ILE A 582 -4.79 -22.40 -9.74
C ILE A 582 -3.42 -22.34 -10.42
N ARG A 583 -2.84 -21.15 -10.56
CA ARG A 583 -1.53 -20.96 -11.20
C ARG A 583 -0.58 -20.10 -10.39
N THR A 584 0.71 -20.23 -10.65
CA THR A 584 1.75 -19.35 -10.10
C THR A 584 1.58 -17.90 -10.58
N THR A 585 2.16 -16.94 -9.84
CA THR A 585 2.09 -15.51 -10.16
C THR A 585 2.95 -15.07 -11.35
N ASP A 586 3.83 -15.94 -11.87
CA ASP A 586 4.58 -15.69 -13.11
C ASP A 586 3.62 -15.58 -14.30
N ASN A 587 3.65 -14.44 -15.01
CA ASN A 587 2.80 -14.18 -16.16
C ASN A 587 3.44 -14.60 -17.49
N ASP A 588 4.77 -14.73 -17.55
CA ASP A 588 5.48 -15.10 -18.77
C ASP A 588 5.44 -16.62 -18.98
N GLN A 589 5.54 -17.39 -17.89
CA GLN A 589 5.48 -18.85 -17.88
C GLN A 589 4.60 -19.36 -16.73
N PRO A 590 3.26 -19.20 -16.81
CA PRO A 590 2.35 -19.63 -15.76
C PRO A 590 2.35 -21.16 -15.62
N MET A 591 2.57 -21.63 -14.40
CA MET A 591 2.49 -23.05 -14.04
C MET A 591 1.25 -23.30 -13.20
N PHE A 592 0.46 -24.29 -13.59
CA PHE A 592 -0.80 -24.67 -12.96
C PHE A 592 -0.63 -25.89 -12.07
N ILE A 593 -1.35 -25.90 -10.93
CA ILE A 593 -1.53 -27.12 -10.16
C ILE A 593 -2.39 -28.08 -10.99
N ALA A 594 -1.90 -29.30 -11.21
CA ALA A 594 -2.60 -30.28 -12.03
C ALA A 594 -2.68 -31.66 -11.35
N PHE A 595 -3.80 -32.32 -11.57
CA PHE A 595 -3.99 -33.74 -11.30
C PHE A 595 -3.34 -34.57 -12.41
N ASP A 596 -2.36 -35.42 -12.08
CA ASP A 596 -1.81 -36.40 -13.01
C ASP A 596 -1.60 -37.73 -12.31
N ASN A 597 -2.45 -38.72 -12.61
CA ASN A 597 -2.32 -40.08 -12.09
C ASN A 597 -2.14 -40.14 -10.56
N LYS A 598 -3.00 -39.44 -9.81
CA LYS A 598 -2.96 -39.27 -8.34
C LYS A 598 -1.77 -38.47 -7.80
N GLN A 599 -0.90 -37.95 -8.65
CA GLN A 599 0.18 -37.03 -8.28
C GLN A 599 -0.22 -35.58 -8.54
N VAL A 600 0.46 -34.66 -7.84
CA VAL A 600 0.33 -33.23 -8.03
C VAL A 600 1.51 -32.75 -8.86
N LYS A 601 1.24 -32.21 -10.05
CA LYS A 601 2.28 -31.73 -10.97
C LYS A 601 2.05 -30.27 -11.35
N ALA A 602 3.12 -29.63 -11.82
CA ALA A 602 3.09 -28.32 -12.43
C ALA A 602 2.91 -28.47 -13.95
N TYR A 603 1.79 -28.01 -14.48
CA TYR A 603 1.50 -28.03 -15.93
C TYR A 603 1.63 -26.62 -16.51
N ALA A 604 2.26 -26.50 -17.68
CA ALA A 604 2.17 -25.29 -18.48
C ALA A 604 0.80 -25.21 -19.17
N ASP A 605 0.34 -24.01 -19.48
CA ASP A 605 -0.89 -23.84 -20.26
C ASP A 605 -0.66 -24.34 -21.70
N THR A 606 -1.23 -25.50 -22.02
CA THR A 606 -1.15 -26.13 -23.34
C THR A 606 -2.57 -26.33 -23.86
N PRO A 607 -2.82 -26.23 -25.18
CA PRO A 607 -4.16 -26.31 -25.76
C PRO A 607 -4.80 -27.72 -25.70
N GLN A 608 -4.22 -28.65 -24.93
CA GLN A 608 -4.69 -30.01 -24.81
C GLN A 608 -5.84 -30.08 -23.80
N VAL A 609 -7.01 -30.53 -24.27
CA VAL A 609 -8.23 -30.66 -23.43
C VAL A 609 -7.98 -31.51 -22.17
N GLN A 610 -7.20 -32.59 -22.29
CA GLN A 610 -6.85 -33.43 -21.13
C GLN A 610 -6.02 -32.66 -20.09
N ALA A 611 -5.09 -31.81 -20.53
CA ALA A 611 -4.31 -30.96 -19.63
C ALA A 611 -5.20 -29.92 -18.96
N HIS A 612 -6.09 -29.27 -19.71
CA HIS A 612 -7.07 -28.31 -19.19
C HIS A 612 -8.01 -28.92 -18.15
N ASN A 613 -8.51 -30.12 -18.39
CA ASN A 613 -9.34 -30.86 -17.43
C ASN A 613 -8.57 -31.21 -16.14
N ASN A 614 -7.29 -31.55 -16.26
CA ASN A 614 -6.44 -31.88 -15.13
C ASN A 614 -6.02 -30.65 -14.29
N MET A 615 -6.04 -29.45 -14.87
CA MET A 615 -5.75 -28.17 -14.19
C MET A 615 -6.99 -27.50 -13.58
N THR A 616 -8.15 -28.15 -13.67
CA THR A 616 -9.43 -27.62 -13.17
C THR A 616 -9.86 -28.38 -11.91
N PHE A 617 -10.33 -27.63 -10.91
CA PHE A 617 -10.77 -28.16 -9.63
C PHE A 617 -12.16 -27.66 -9.26
N ALA A 618 -12.99 -28.54 -8.71
CA ALA A 618 -14.18 -28.13 -7.99
C ALA A 618 -13.79 -27.74 -6.55
N VAL A 619 -14.07 -26.49 -6.19
CA VAL A 619 -13.75 -25.94 -4.87
C VAL A 619 -14.99 -25.98 -3.99
N ASN A 620 -14.86 -26.65 -2.85
CA ASN A 620 -15.94 -26.78 -1.88
C ASN A 620 -15.49 -26.26 -0.50
N SER A 621 -16.32 -25.40 0.11
CA SER A 621 -16.14 -24.96 1.50
C SER A 621 -16.59 -26.06 2.46
N VAL A 622 -15.78 -26.35 3.47
CA VAL A 622 -16.00 -27.38 4.48
C VAL A 622 -16.33 -26.72 5.80
N LYS A 623 -17.36 -27.21 6.50
CA LYS A 623 -17.70 -26.73 7.85
C LYS A 623 -16.75 -27.33 8.89
N PHE A 624 -16.32 -26.53 9.85
CA PHE A 624 -15.34 -26.93 10.85
C PHE A 624 -15.56 -26.24 12.20
N ASN A 625 -14.94 -26.79 13.23
CA ASN A 625 -14.71 -26.14 14.52
C ASN A 625 -13.24 -25.76 14.65
N VAL A 626 -12.97 -24.59 15.23
CA VAL A 626 -11.61 -24.21 15.67
C VAL A 626 -11.40 -24.75 17.08
N ILE A 627 -10.40 -25.60 17.25
CA ILE A 627 -10.03 -26.18 18.53
C ILE A 627 -8.75 -25.51 19.02
N LEU A 628 -8.83 -24.92 20.20
CA LEU A 628 -7.73 -24.22 20.85
C LEU A 628 -7.21 -25.02 22.03
N ASN A 629 -5.88 -25.02 22.10
CA ASN A 629 -5.17 -25.51 23.25
C ASN A 629 -4.18 -24.41 23.68
N ILE A 630 -4.43 -23.84 24.86
CA ILE A 630 -3.72 -22.66 25.37
C ILE A 630 -2.63 -23.14 26.31
N ILE A 631 -1.39 -22.77 26.00
CA ILE A 631 -0.18 -23.26 26.66
C ILE A 631 0.60 -22.03 27.14
N THR A 632 1.04 -22.01 28.38
CA THR A 632 1.92 -20.95 28.90
C THR A 632 3.31 -21.08 28.29
N ILE A 633 4.12 -20.01 28.34
CA ILE A 633 5.54 -20.09 27.91
C ILE A 633 6.38 -21.13 28.68
N PHE A 634 5.91 -21.59 29.84
CA PHE A 634 6.53 -22.63 30.65
C PHE A 634 6.00 -24.03 30.32
N ASN A 635 5.36 -24.22 29.16
CA ASN A 635 4.73 -25.47 28.73
C ASN A 635 3.61 -25.97 29.65
N GLY A 636 3.01 -25.07 30.42
CA GLY A 636 1.84 -25.41 31.24
C GLY A 636 0.56 -25.26 30.44
N ILE A 637 -0.24 -26.31 30.36
CA ILE A 637 -1.48 -26.30 29.57
C ILE A 637 -2.67 -25.85 30.43
N LEU A 638 -3.58 -25.06 29.86
CA LEU A 638 -4.78 -24.65 30.60
C LEU A 638 -5.69 -25.86 30.88
N LYS A 639 -6.20 -25.92 32.11
CA LYS A 639 -7.11 -26.97 32.57
C LYS A 639 -8.12 -26.44 33.57
N THR A 640 -9.35 -26.96 33.48
CA THR A 640 -10.37 -26.77 34.51
C THR A 640 -10.04 -27.60 35.76
N MET A 641 -9.80 -26.93 36.89
CA MET A 641 -9.50 -27.50 38.20
C MET A 641 -10.77 -27.63 39.07
N GLY A 642 -10.64 -28.21 40.26
CA GLY A 642 -11.73 -28.36 41.23
C GLY A 642 -12.43 -27.02 41.53
N GLY A 643 -13.76 -27.01 41.50
CA GLY A 643 -14.56 -25.79 41.61
C GLY A 643 -14.79 -25.04 40.29
N ASN A 644 -14.46 -25.67 39.15
CA ASN A 644 -14.57 -25.12 37.79
C ASN A 644 -13.66 -23.93 37.50
N ILE A 645 -12.67 -23.64 38.34
CA ILE A 645 -11.68 -22.58 38.10
C ILE A 645 -10.66 -23.04 37.05
N ILE A 646 -10.21 -22.13 36.18
CA ILE A 646 -9.20 -22.44 35.17
C ILE A 646 -7.81 -22.10 35.71
N GLY A 647 -6.91 -23.07 35.61
CA GLY A 647 -5.50 -22.94 35.93
C GLY A 647 -4.61 -23.46 34.82
N ALA A 648 -3.29 -23.45 35.04
CA ALA A 648 -2.30 -24.10 34.19
C ALA A 648 -1.64 -25.25 34.96
N LEU A 649 -1.51 -26.42 34.33
CA LEU A 649 -0.77 -27.55 34.91
C LEU A 649 0.72 -27.43 34.60
N GLU A 650 1.60 -27.43 35.61
CA GLU A 650 3.05 -27.47 35.40
C GLU A 650 3.48 -28.80 34.72
N ASN A 651 4.30 -28.70 33.67
CA ASN A 651 5.06 -29.80 33.05
C ASN A 651 4.26 -30.98 32.46
N ASN A 652 2.99 -30.80 32.08
CA ASN A 652 2.24 -31.84 31.36
C ASN A 652 1.33 -31.26 30.27
N THR A 653 1.77 -31.36 29.01
CA THR A 653 1.03 -30.84 27.83
C THR A 653 0.01 -31.83 27.25
N LEU A 654 -0.12 -33.04 27.81
CA LEU A 654 -0.97 -34.09 27.26
C LEU A 654 -2.39 -34.11 27.85
N ASP A 655 -2.61 -33.47 29.00
CA ASP A 655 -3.83 -33.57 29.80
C ASP A 655 -4.54 -32.21 29.98
N GLY A 656 -4.41 -31.33 28.98
CA GLY A 656 -5.06 -30.02 28.96
C GLY A 656 -6.44 -30.01 28.36
N THR A 657 -7.20 -28.97 28.67
CA THR A 657 -8.57 -28.81 28.17
C THR A 657 -8.56 -28.27 26.74
N ASN A 658 -9.24 -28.98 25.84
CA ASN A 658 -9.48 -28.49 24.48
C ASN A 658 -10.72 -27.62 24.45
N TYR A 659 -10.58 -26.40 23.95
CA TYR A 659 -11.70 -25.46 23.83
C TYR A 659 -12.09 -25.28 22.37
N ILE A 660 -13.40 -25.40 22.10
CA ILE A 660 -13.96 -24.96 20.83
C ILE A 660 -14.07 -23.43 20.90
N ALA A 661 -13.38 -22.74 20.00
CA ALA A 661 -13.53 -21.30 19.85
C ALA A 661 -14.71 -20.98 18.95
N LEU A 662 -15.63 -20.17 19.46
CA LEU A 662 -16.85 -19.74 18.78
C LEU A 662 -16.83 -18.22 18.63
N PRO A 663 -17.31 -17.64 17.52
CA PRO A 663 -17.40 -16.20 17.38
C PRO A 663 -18.35 -15.59 18.44
N ALA A 664 -17.99 -14.43 18.99
CA ALA A 664 -18.76 -13.78 20.05
C ALA A 664 -20.09 -13.16 19.56
N SER A 665 -20.23 -12.79 18.28
CA SER A 665 -21.45 -12.21 17.73
C SER A 665 -22.40 -13.28 17.14
N THR A 666 -23.66 -13.30 17.58
CA THR A 666 -24.70 -14.29 17.26
C THR A 666 -25.36 -14.16 15.88
N ASN A 667 -24.85 -13.34 14.95
CA ASN A 667 -25.42 -13.21 13.60
C ASN A 667 -25.17 -14.41 12.66
N SER A 668 -24.66 -15.53 13.17
CA SER A 668 -24.63 -16.79 12.43
C SER A 668 -25.72 -17.71 12.94
N SER A 669 -26.81 -17.80 12.15
CA SER A 669 -27.68 -18.97 12.08
C SER A 669 -26.85 -20.25 12.30
N GLY A 670 -27.32 -21.21 13.11
CA GLY A 670 -26.64 -22.42 13.59
C GLY A 670 -25.96 -23.33 12.56
N ASN A 671 -25.03 -22.78 11.79
CA ASN A 671 -24.13 -23.34 10.82
C ASN A 671 -22.79 -22.65 11.11
N GLY A 672 -21.78 -23.44 11.50
CA GLY A 672 -20.45 -22.96 11.91
C GLY A 672 -19.91 -21.83 11.02
N GLY A 673 -19.28 -20.85 11.67
CA GLY A 673 -18.89 -19.57 11.10
C GLY A 673 -18.16 -19.71 9.78
N ASN A 674 -18.74 -19.14 8.73
CA ASN A 674 -18.16 -19.17 7.39
C ASN A 674 -17.03 -18.15 7.19
N ASN A 675 -16.59 -17.38 8.20
CA ASN A 675 -15.48 -16.42 8.08
C ASN A 675 -14.77 -16.16 9.42
N PHE A 676 -14.91 -17.05 10.41
CA PHE A 676 -14.36 -16.83 11.75
C PHE A 676 -12.82 -16.93 11.73
N ASN A 677 -12.14 -15.80 12.00
CA ASN A 677 -10.69 -15.73 12.14
C ASN A 677 -10.31 -15.47 13.60
N ILE A 678 -9.88 -16.52 14.28
CA ILE A 678 -9.51 -16.47 15.70
C ILE A 678 -8.43 -15.45 16.05
N LEU A 679 -7.56 -15.08 15.09
CA LEU A 679 -6.48 -14.12 15.33
C LEU A 679 -6.98 -12.66 15.33
N ASN A 680 -8.12 -12.39 14.70
CA ASN A 680 -8.64 -11.03 14.52
C ASN A 680 -10.01 -10.82 15.18
N ASP A 681 -10.81 -11.87 15.32
CA ASP A 681 -12.18 -11.81 15.81
C ASP A 681 -12.24 -12.06 17.32
N GLN A 682 -13.25 -11.46 17.97
CA GLN A 682 -13.60 -11.81 19.34
C GLN A 682 -14.30 -13.16 19.40
N PHE A 683 -13.96 -13.96 20.41
CA PHE A 683 -14.43 -15.34 20.53
C PHE A 683 -14.78 -15.71 21.96
N ILE A 684 -15.54 -16.79 22.09
CA ILE A 684 -15.92 -17.41 23.34
C ILE A 684 -15.36 -18.83 23.34
N LEU A 685 -14.80 -19.24 24.46
CA LEU A 685 -14.27 -20.59 24.65
C LEU A 685 -15.38 -21.50 25.20
N LYS A 686 -15.67 -22.59 24.49
CA LYS A 686 -16.54 -23.66 24.94
C LYS A 686 -15.71 -24.91 25.19
N ASN A 687 -15.71 -25.42 26.41
CA ASN A 687 -15.00 -26.65 26.71
C ASN A 687 -15.58 -27.82 25.88
N LYS A 688 -14.69 -28.54 25.18
CA LYS A 688 -15.06 -29.61 24.26
C LYS A 688 -15.71 -30.81 24.96
N ASP A 689 -15.35 -31.11 26.20
CA ASP A 689 -15.76 -32.32 26.90
C ASP A 689 -17.07 -32.13 27.66
N ASN A 690 -17.14 -31.15 28.56
CA ASN A 690 -18.33 -30.90 29.41
C ASN A 690 -19.35 -29.93 28.76
N LYS A 691 -19.00 -29.32 27.63
CA LYS A 691 -19.84 -28.37 26.86
C LYS A 691 -20.17 -27.05 27.57
N THR A 692 -19.51 -26.70 28.67
CA THR A 692 -19.66 -25.41 29.34
C THR A 692 -18.85 -24.31 28.66
N TYR A 693 -19.20 -23.06 28.94
CA TYR A 693 -18.52 -21.86 28.45
C TYR A 693 -17.62 -21.27 29.54
N VAL A 694 -16.47 -20.78 29.11
CA VAL A 694 -15.51 -20.07 29.95
C VAL A 694 -15.99 -18.64 30.18
N ILE A 695 -15.97 -18.20 31.44
CA ILE A 695 -16.34 -16.84 31.85
C ILE A 695 -15.28 -16.25 32.77
N ASN A 696 -15.02 -14.95 32.62
CA ASN A 696 -14.23 -14.17 33.57
C ASN A 696 -15.14 -13.67 34.71
N ASP A 697 -14.69 -13.78 35.94
CA ASP A 697 -15.30 -13.12 37.10
C ASP A 697 -14.81 -11.67 37.16
N THR A 698 -15.73 -10.71 37.03
CA THR A 698 -15.39 -9.28 36.97
C THR A 698 -14.91 -8.69 38.30
N GLU A 699 -15.23 -9.33 39.43
CA GLU A 699 -14.79 -8.85 40.75
C GLU A 699 -13.38 -9.37 41.08
N THR A 700 -13.11 -10.65 40.81
CA THR A 700 -11.86 -11.31 41.19
C THR A 700 -10.85 -11.43 40.06
N GLY A 701 -11.30 -11.34 38.81
CA GLY A 701 -10.52 -11.53 37.58
C GLY A 701 -10.29 -12.99 37.21
N PHE A 702 -10.71 -13.98 38.02
CA PHE A 702 -10.46 -15.40 37.75
C PHE A 702 -11.36 -15.96 36.66
N LEU A 703 -10.84 -16.94 35.91
CA LEU A 703 -11.60 -17.64 34.88
C LEU A 703 -12.27 -18.89 35.43
N TYR A 704 -13.52 -19.12 35.01
CA TYR A 704 -14.29 -20.30 35.34
C TYR A 704 -14.90 -20.96 34.11
N ASP A 705 -14.84 -22.28 34.05
CA ASP A 705 -15.48 -23.12 33.05
C ASP A 705 -16.76 -23.75 33.63
N LYS A 706 -17.82 -22.94 33.72
CA LYS A 706 -19.07 -23.34 34.39
C LYS A 706 -20.36 -22.84 33.73
N ALA A 707 -20.27 -21.91 32.79
CA ALA A 707 -21.46 -21.30 32.22
C ALA A 707 -22.18 -22.26 31.26
N LEU A 708 -23.50 -22.37 31.35
CA LEU A 708 -24.29 -23.21 30.45
C LEU A 708 -24.64 -22.52 29.12
N GLN A 709 -24.48 -21.20 29.05
CA GLN A 709 -24.75 -20.37 27.88
C GLN A 709 -23.62 -19.35 27.68
N PRO A 710 -23.41 -18.84 26.45
CA PRO A 710 -22.47 -17.77 26.18
C PRO A 710 -22.74 -16.54 27.05
N ASN A 711 -21.68 -15.87 27.51
CA ASN A 711 -21.78 -14.71 28.40
C ASN A 711 -20.79 -13.62 27.94
N PRO A 712 -21.15 -12.33 27.99
CA PRO A 712 -20.24 -11.23 27.64
C PRO A 712 -18.91 -11.25 28.40
N ASN A 713 -18.92 -11.69 29.66
CA ASN A 713 -17.70 -11.83 30.47
C ASN A 713 -16.81 -13.00 30.00
N GLY A 714 -17.26 -13.82 29.07
CA GLY A 714 -16.52 -14.90 28.42
C GLY A 714 -16.02 -14.55 27.02
N ILE A 715 -16.03 -13.27 26.64
CA ILE A 715 -15.53 -12.80 25.35
C ILE A 715 -14.04 -12.50 25.45
N PHE A 716 -13.27 -13.10 24.55
CA PHE A 716 -11.82 -13.00 24.48
C PHE A 716 -11.35 -12.54 23.10
N SER A 717 -10.12 -12.01 23.03
CA SER A 717 -9.42 -11.72 21.79
C SER A 717 -7.93 -12.05 21.91
N LEU A 718 -7.26 -12.27 20.77
CA LEU A 718 -5.82 -12.54 20.73
C LEU A 718 -5.05 -11.31 20.24
N LYS A 719 -3.88 -11.08 20.83
CA LYS A 719 -2.93 -10.06 20.39
C LYS A 719 -1.54 -10.67 20.29
N LEU A 720 -0.95 -10.64 19.09
CA LEU A 720 0.39 -11.18 18.83
C LEU A 720 1.47 -10.30 19.49
N ASN A 721 2.42 -10.92 20.18
CA ASN A 721 3.56 -10.27 20.82
C ASN A 721 4.79 -11.20 20.76
N ASN A 722 5.80 -10.82 19.96
CA ASN A 722 7.09 -11.51 19.82
C ASN A 722 6.99 -13.04 19.57
N GLY A 723 6.02 -13.47 18.74
CA GLY A 723 5.82 -14.89 18.41
C GLY A 723 4.93 -15.66 19.40
N TYR A 724 4.43 -15.00 20.44
CA TYR A 724 3.45 -15.52 21.40
C TYR A 724 2.18 -14.66 21.39
N TYR A 725 1.18 -15.00 22.21
CA TYR A 725 -0.10 -14.32 22.27
C TYR A 725 -0.42 -13.79 23.66
N ASN A 726 -0.88 -12.54 23.74
CA ASN A 726 -1.67 -12.03 24.85
C ASN A 726 -3.14 -12.38 24.58
N ILE A 727 -3.84 -12.88 25.59
CA ILE A 727 -5.29 -13.10 25.55
C ILE A 727 -5.94 -11.96 26.33
N LEU A 728 -6.87 -11.25 25.70
CA LEU A 728 -7.54 -10.08 26.28
C LEU A 728 -9.01 -10.36 26.53
N ASN A 729 -9.59 -9.81 27.59
CA ASN A 729 -11.04 -9.84 27.81
C ASN A 729 -11.74 -8.63 27.16
N SER A 730 -13.07 -8.57 27.26
CA SER A 730 -13.90 -7.48 26.70
C SER A 730 -13.57 -6.07 27.25
N SER A 731 -12.93 -5.99 28.42
CA SER A 731 -12.52 -4.73 29.06
C SER A 731 -11.08 -4.32 28.70
N GLY A 732 -10.39 -5.08 27.84
CA GLY A 732 -9.01 -4.82 27.45
C GLY A 732 -7.96 -5.24 28.48
N GLN A 733 -8.35 -5.98 29.52
CA GLN A 733 -7.43 -6.54 30.51
C GLN A 733 -6.67 -7.74 29.92
N GLU A 734 -5.44 -7.97 30.36
CA GLU A 734 -4.61 -9.09 29.87
C GLU A 734 -4.72 -10.30 30.79
N MET A 735 -4.80 -11.49 30.18
CA MET A 735 -4.74 -12.77 30.88
C MET A 735 -3.33 -12.99 31.42
N ILE A 736 -3.22 -13.35 32.69
CA ILE A 736 -1.94 -13.60 33.37
C ILE A 736 -1.95 -14.93 34.10
N LEU A 737 -0.75 -15.52 34.25
CA LEU A 737 -0.53 -16.65 35.15
C LEU A 737 -0.29 -16.11 36.57
N PHE A 738 -1.27 -16.26 37.44
CA PHE A 738 -1.24 -15.78 38.81
C PHE A 738 -0.90 -16.91 39.79
N ASN A 739 -0.02 -16.62 40.77
CA ASN A 739 0.40 -17.57 41.80
C ASN A 739 0.79 -18.96 41.25
N LYS A 740 1.56 -18.96 40.14
CA LYS A 740 2.12 -20.12 39.42
C LYS A 740 1.12 -21.08 38.73
N ASN A 741 -0.13 -21.17 39.17
CA ASN A 741 -1.08 -22.18 38.65
C ASN A 741 -2.46 -21.64 38.27
N LEU A 742 -2.85 -20.43 38.65
CA LEU A 742 -4.19 -19.91 38.38
C LEU A 742 -4.16 -18.88 37.25
N ILE A 743 -5.25 -18.78 36.50
CA ILE A 743 -5.38 -17.80 35.43
C ILE A 743 -6.34 -16.69 35.86
N LYS A 744 -5.93 -15.44 35.67
CA LYS A 744 -6.80 -14.27 35.90
C LYS A 744 -6.53 -13.14 34.91
N PHE A 745 -7.48 -12.22 34.78
CA PHE A 745 -7.30 -10.97 34.03
C PHE A 745 -6.88 -9.82 34.95
N VAL A 746 -5.95 -8.98 34.48
CA VAL A 746 -5.52 -7.75 35.17
C VAL A 746 -5.34 -6.59 34.20
N ASP A 747 -5.42 -5.37 34.71
CA ASP A 747 -5.12 -4.17 33.94
C ASP A 747 -3.65 -4.13 33.53
N GLN A 748 -3.36 -3.58 32.34
CA GLN A 748 -2.02 -3.55 31.76
C GLN A 748 -0.98 -2.87 32.68
N SER A 749 -1.39 -1.87 33.46
CA SER A 749 -0.52 -1.17 34.43
C SER A 749 -0.07 -2.04 35.61
N ALA A 750 -0.77 -3.14 35.89
CA ALA A 750 -0.48 -4.06 36.99
C ALA A 750 0.44 -5.23 36.58
N ILE A 751 0.86 -5.29 35.31
CA ILE A 751 1.70 -6.37 34.78
C ILE A 751 3.17 -6.05 35.06
N VAL A 752 3.76 -6.80 35.98
CA VAL A 752 5.15 -6.62 36.45
C VAL A 752 6.16 -7.54 35.76
N SER A 753 5.72 -8.51 34.95
CA SER A 753 6.60 -9.43 34.21
C SER A 753 6.01 -9.89 32.87
N ASN A 754 6.89 -10.30 31.95
CA ASN A 754 6.54 -10.86 30.63
C ASN A 754 6.11 -12.34 30.70
N GLU A 755 5.86 -12.89 31.89
CA GLU A 755 5.50 -14.31 32.09
C GLU A 755 4.07 -14.65 31.63
N ASN A 756 3.38 -13.67 31.04
CA ASN A 756 1.95 -13.69 30.70
C ASN A 756 1.69 -13.85 29.20
N LEU A 757 2.67 -14.37 28.48
CA LEU A 757 2.56 -14.75 27.08
C LEU A 757 2.10 -16.21 26.98
N PHE A 758 1.29 -16.51 25.97
CA PHE A 758 0.77 -17.84 25.71
C PHE A 758 1.14 -18.32 24.32
N ASN A 759 1.50 -19.59 24.21
CA ASN A 759 1.50 -20.32 22.96
C ASN A 759 0.10 -20.91 22.74
N ILE A 760 -0.43 -20.76 21.53
CA ILE A 760 -1.77 -21.21 21.18
C ILE A 760 -1.63 -22.23 20.06
N ASN A 761 -1.93 -23.49 20.38
CA ASN A 761 -2.03 -24.52 19.38
C ASN A 761 -3.45 -24.52 18.80
N ILE A 762 -3.54 -24.18 17.51
CA ILE A 762 -4.79 -24.08 16.76
C ILE A 762 -4.92 -25.32 15.88
N THR A 763 -6.01 -26.05 16.04
CA THR A 763 -6.35 -27.21 15.19
C THR A 763 -7.77 -27.09 14.66
N TYR A 764 -8.04 -27.73 13.52
CA TYR A 764 -9.34 -27.67 12.85
C TYR A 764 -10.00 -29.04 12.85
N GLU A 765 -11.24 -29.11 13.31
CA GLU A 765 -12.04 -30.34 13.34
C GLU A 765 -13.23 -30.23 12.39
N ILE A 766 -13.26 -31.06 11.34
CA ILE A 766 -14.34 -31.05 10.33
C ILE A 766 -15.64 -31.57 10.93
N LEU A 767 -16.75 -30.86 10.67
CA LEU A 767 -18.11 -31.23 11.10
C LEU A 767 -18.69 -32.35 10.22
#